data_AF-A0A518WI45-F1
#
_entry.id   AF-A0A518WI45-F1
#
_cell.length_a   1.000
_cell.length_b   1.000
_cell.length_c   1.000
_cell.angle_alpha   90.00
_cell.angle_beta   90.00
_cell.angle_gamma   90.00
#
_symmetry.space_group_name_H-M   'P 1'
#
loop_
_entity.id
_entity.type
_entity.pdbx_description
1 polymer ?
#
loop_
_entity_poly.entity_id
_entity_poly.type
_entity_poly.pdbx_seq_one_letter_code
_entity_poly.pdbx_strand_id
1 'polypeptide(L)'
;MDTDIAVVGLSVEVPGADDLDTFWQIISSGASLTRPFPTNRREKLAEYIRYLRATSIEPVTEPDVEYHNGCFLDEVDTFDHTVFGMNPRQATLTDPHHRMVMRAMFLAFEDAGYGFDRLRGSRTGVFVGFAVNPGSTYLDYICRVDPNNGQQAITGNIPAMLANRLSHLLDLRGPSLVVDTACSATLVAVHQAKNALLAGDCEMAVVGGARIVFSPVKHPHSNIGIESSDGVTRTFDEAADGTGFGEGSGAVVLKRMSQAVADGDRIYAVIKGSAVNHDGNTEGITNPDSDSQADLLDAAWRNAGVDPRTLGYLEAHGTATRVGDPIEHEGMKRAFARYTGDRGFCAVGTVKANVGHLFEGSGVIGLIKAIAVLRNRMIPPQANFKNPNPKLDFAAGPLYVSTSLRPWESPDGPRRCGVSAFGLGGTNAHVVLEEHVAETPAAPAGPGPFLFTLSAATLKSLVRLGERYVRFIDAAGLDGVDIADVCHTSQVSRSGHRHRAAFVVHDVADLRRQLVASLADGASPPPDGPLGDEARRYLAGASVDWRRLSDGRRRIVRLPGYAFDTTPAWVQFPDTWRAQLSLGTVDEEHPVTHDVVFAPAADPASPTPGARVLALVDPDTDAGQLLAATGLDDLRVLRLGEPVRPGGAPFDARSADSFAEIARLVDDDGITHLVHALGFDATPAADLAELDLRTGKNLHSLFQLTKALMAAGVKLELTVLTRRAVCAHDAEPDVVVENGALVGFGKVIGREYPYLGVTHLDVDPGVSPDAVRAEILSPERGVFLWRDGRRLHEVFVEVPQVDTDGPQSYLRPGGTYLVTGGTGALGLAVAHAFATRQPDVTLVLLSRSGLPPRDQWPDLLSAPAGDARAARVRAVRELEELGARVRVVAADAGDPDALAAAVADARGGHGRIDGIVHAAGLPGGSTVMFRDLADFDAVVRAKLHAAFLLDQLTRDDRPDFVVHFSSVASVFPAPGQADYAAANYYLDNVARSQAGGSTHVIALDWVAWKEIGMAVDHGTSGDTMFRALPTRVGLEVLDAGLRSGRSRLFAGELHYRGELIHLLRSYDVRLSAEIDAKVDREMQALEQRLRQAADKIRATVDAVGVELEGRPDGGYTDVERSVAQCLALAFGYPTLDVEADFFDLGGDSIMAASVANTIAVRHDVQYDVADLLADRTVAEIAYHVEDLVAFADAAA
;
A
#
# COMPACT_ATOMS: atom_id res chain seq x y z
N MET A 1 27.76 -1.54 36.71
CA MET A 1 26.66 -0.60 36.38
C MET A 1 25.38 -1.25 36.82
N ASP A 2 24.44 -0.48 37.36
CA ASP A 2 23.11 -0.97 37.73
C ASP A 2 22.35 -1.41 36.48
N THR A 3 22.10 -2.71 36.33
CA THR A 3 21.39 -3.31 35.18
C THR A 3 19.92 -3.60 35.47
N ASP A 4 19.47 -3.32 36.70
CA ASP A 4 18.12 -3.62 37.15
C ASP A 4 17.14 -2.57 36.64
N ILE A 5 15.99 -3.05 36.14
CA ILE A 5 14.89 -2.20 35.67
C ILE A 5 13.68 -2.40 36.59
N ALA A 6 13.20 -1.33 37.19
CA ALA A 6 11.99 -1.31 37.99
C ALA A 6 10.74 -1.23 37.11
N VAL A 7 9.72 -2.03 37.42
CA VAL A 7 8.36 -1.82 36.93
C VAL A 7 7.65 -0.88 37.90
N VAL A 8 7.40 0.35 37.47
CA VAL A 8 6.91 1.43 38.34
C VAL A 8 5.42 1.73 38.18
N GLY A 9 4.80 1.29 37.09
CA GLY A 9 3.36 1.36 36.90
C GLY A 9 2.86 0.32 35.91
N LEU A 10 1.57 0.02 35.97
CA LEU A 10 0.94 -0.96 35.08
C LEU A 10 -0.54 -0.69 34.86
N SER A 11 -1.10 -1.32 33.82
CA SER A 11 -2.54 -1.39 33.59
C SER A 11 -2.90 -2.74 32.97
N VAL A 12 -4.12 -3.21 33.23
CA VAL A 12 -4.67 -4.43 32.66
C VAL A 12 -6.16 -4.28 32.44
N GLU A 13 -6.62 -4.68 31.26
CA GLU A 13 -8.04 -4.80 30.92
C GLU A 13 -8.25 -6.14 30.22
N VAL A 14 -9.01 -7.02 30.84
CA VAL A 14 -9.44 -8.32 30.31
C VAL A 14 -10.93 -8.48 30.63
N PRO A 15 -11.63 -9.47 30.07
CA PRO A 15 -13.06 -9.65 30.36
C PRO A 15 -13.31 -9.73 31.87
N GLY A 16 -14.17 -8.84 32.40
CA GLY A 16 -14.50 -8.81 33.82
C GLY A 16 -13.42 -8.25 34.77
N ALA A 17 -12.29 -7.71 34.28
CA ALA A 17 -11.31 -7.02 35.10
C ALA A 17 -10.65 -5.84 34.37
N ASP A 18 -10.71 -4.66 34.98
CA ASP A 18 -10.13 -3.40 34.48
C ASP A 18 -9.02 -2.85 35.40
N ASP A 19 -8.57 -3.66 36.38
CA ASP A 19 -7.45 -3.38 37.26
C ASP A 19 -6.75 -4.65 37.77
N LEU A 20 -5.58 -4.47 38.39
CA LEU A 20 -4.73 -5.56 38.89
C LEU A 20 -5.39 -6.40 39.99
N ASP A 21 -6.26 -5.82 40.82
CA ASP A 21 -6.87 -6.54 41.94
C ASP A 21 -7.98 -7.47 41.47
N THR A 22 -8.84 -6.97 40.58
CA THR A 22 -9.91 -7.76 39.97
C THR A 22 -9.31 -8.84 39.06
N PHE A 23 -8.22 -8.52 38.36
CA PHE A 23 -7.46 -9.51 37.60
C PHE A 23 -6.86 -10.59 38.51
N TRP A 24 -6.31 -10.21 39.66
CA TRP A 24 -5.83 -11.17 40.66
C TRP A 24 -6.95 -12.05 41.22
N GLN A 25 -8.16 -11.54 41.44
CA GLN A 25 -9.31 -12.34 41.88
C GLN A 25 -9.65 -13.45 40.86
N ILE A 26 -9.60 -13.14 39.56
CA ILE A 26 -9.79 -14.13 38.48
C ILE A 26 -8.69 -15.20 38.52
N ILE A 27 -7.42 -14.78 38.60
CA ILE A 27 -6.27 -15.69 38.61
C ILE A 27 -6.26 -16.57 39.86
N SER A 28 -6.43 -15.98 41.05
CA SER A 28 -6.33 -16.67 42.33
C SER A 28 -7.47 -17.65 42.60
N SER A 29 -8.65 -17.42 41.99
CA SER A 29 -9.76 -18.37 42.01
C SER A 29 -9.63 -19.50 40.98
N GLY A 30 -8.70 -19.40 40.03
CA GLY A 30 -8.56 -20.38 38.94
C GLY A 30 -9.69 -20.31 37.91
N ALA A 31 -10.37 -19.17 37.81
CA ALA A 31 -11.49 -18.99 36.88
C ALA A 31 -11.03 -18.98 35.42
N SER A 32 -11.85 -19.59 34.55
CA SER A 32 -11.73 -19.54 33.09
C SER A 32 -12.84 -18.64 32.54
N LEU A 33 -12.47 -17.68 31.70
CA LEU A 33 -13.38 -16.65 31.17
C LEU A 33 -13.96 -16.98 29.80
N THR A 34 -13.73 -18.20 29.29
CA THR A 34 -14.24 -18.62 27.99
C THR A 34 -15.76 -18.54 27.95
N ARG A 35 -16.30 -17.84 26.96
CA ARG A 35 -17.72 -17.59 26.77
C ARG A 35 -18.10 -17.55 25.28
N PRO A 36 -19.39 -17.62 24.93
CA PRO A 36 -19.84 -17.35 23.57
C PRO A 36 -19.53 -15.90 23.15
N PHE A 37 -19.32 -15.66 21.84
CA PHE A 37 -19.10 -14.32 21.30
C PHE A 37 -20.25 -13.36 21.68
N PRO A 38 -20.01 -12.12 22.15
CA PRO A 38 -21.05 -11.24 22.67
C PRO A 38 -22.16 -10.89 21.65
N THR A 39 -23.42 -10.92 22.09
CA THR A 39 -24.60 -10.71 21.21
C THR A 39 -24.59 -9.32 20.56
N ASN A 40 -24.30 -8.27 21.31
CA ASN A 40 -24.20 -6.90 20.80
C ASN A 40 -23.16 -6.75 19.67
N ARG A 41 -22.03 -7.46 19.75
CA ARG A 41 -20.99 -7.46 18.71
C ARG A 41 -21.40 -8.29 17.49
N ARG A 42 -22.11 -9.40 17.68
CA ARG A 42 -22.70 -10.18 16.58
C ARG A 42 -23.67 -9.32 15.76
N GLU A 43 -24.56 -8.60 16.43
CA GLU A 43 -25.55 -7.75 15.77
C GLU A 43 -24.88 -6.65 14.93
N LYS A 44 -23.86 -5.97 15.48
CA LYS A 44 -23.10 -4.93 14.75
C LYS A 44 -22.35 -5.45 13.53
N LEU A 45 -21.87 -6.70 13.55
CA LEU A 45 -21.09 -7.29 12.46
C LEU A 45 -21.94 -8.12 11.49
N ALA A 46 -23.22 -8.35 11.79
CA ALA A 46 -24.06 -9.27 11.04
C ALA A 46 -24.12 -8.93 9.54
N GLU A 47 -24.32 -7.65 9.22
CA GLU A 47 -24.40 -7.21 7.83
C GLU A 47 -23.07 -7.27 7.09
N TYR A 48 -21.98 -6.91 7.76
CA TYR A 48 -20.63 -7.06 7.20
C TYR A 48 -20.29 -8.53 6.91
N ILE A 49 -20.64 -9.45 7.80
CA ILE A 49 -20.41 -10.89 7.59
C ILE A 49 -21.26 -11.41 6.43
N ARG A 50 -22.50 -10.94 6.29
CA ARG A 50 -23.35 -11.28 5.13
C ARG A 50 -22.76 -10.71 3.83
N TYR A 51 -22.24 -9.49 3.84
CA TYR A 51 -21.51 -8.91 2.71
C TYR A 51 -20.32 -9.79 2.31
N LEU A 52 -19.48 -10.18 3.27
CA LEU A 52 -18.30 -11.01 3.03
C LEU A 52 -18.65 -12.35 2.36
N ARG A 53 -19.72 -13.00 2.83
CA ARG A 53 -20.20 -14.28 2.27
C ARG A 53 -20.88 -14.14 0.91
N ALA A 54 -21.51 -13.01 0.63
CA ALA A 54 -22.15 -12.74 -0.66
C ALA A 54 -21.15 -12.33 -1.75
N THR A 55 -19.98 -11.83 -1.34
CA THR A 55 -18.92 -11.32 -2.24
C THR A 55 -17.69 -12.22 -2.28
N SER A 56 -17.72 -13.40 -1.66
CA SER A 56 -16.66 -14.40 -1.76
C SER A 56 -16.63 -15.05 -3.14
N ILE A 57 -15.45 -15.59 -3.51
CA ILE A 57 -15.23 -16.31 -4.78
C ILE A 57 -16.26 -17.43 -4.98
N GLU A 58 -16.58 -18.14 -3.89
CA GLU A 58 -17.69 -19.09 -3.82
C GLU A 58 -18.73 -18.55 -2.83
N PRO A 59 -19.83 -17.94 -3.31
CA PRO A 59 -20.87 -17.39 -2.43
C PRO A 59 -21.55 -18.49 -1.61
N VAL A 60 -21.70 -18.27 -0.31
CA VAL A 60 -22.37 -19.22 0.59
C VAL A 60 -23.86 -18.89 0.66
N THR A 61 -24.71 -19.83 0.25
CA THR A 61 -26.17 -19.66 0.14
C THR A 61 -26.92 -19.73 1.48
N GLU A 62 -26.33 -20.33 2.53
CA GLU A 62 -26.95 -20.43 3.86
C GLU A 62 -26.44 -19.36 4.84
N PRO A 63 -27.34 -18.62 5.52
CA PRO A 63 -27.00 -17.48 6.38
C PRO A 63 -26.58 -17.84 7.81
N ASP A 64 -26.59 -19.11 8.22
CA ASP A 64 -26.21 -19.46 9.59
C ASP A 64 -24.70 -19.24 9.79
N VAL A 65 -24.41 -18.27 10.66
CA VAL A 65 -23.05 -17.89 11.05
C VAL A 65 -22.75 -18.53 12.39
N GLU A 66 -21.87 -19.53 12.40
CA GLU A 66 -21.29 -20.04 13.62
C GLU A 66 -20.09 -19.20 14.06
N TYR A 67 -19.97 -18.97 15.36
CA TYR A 67 -18.87 -18.24 15.97
C TYR A 67 -18.06 -19.16 16.89
N HIS A 68 -16.75 -18.94 16.98
CA HIS A 68 -15.91 -19.56 18.00
C HIS A 68 -16.24 -18.99 19.40
N ASN A 69 -16.13 -19.83 20.42
CA ASN A 69 -16.08 -19.37 21.81
C ASN A 69 -14.68 -18.82 22.13
N GLY A 70 -14.59 -17.97 23.14
CA GLY A 70 -13.34 -17.34 23.55
C GLY A 70 -13.54 -16.39 24.73
N CYS A 71 -12.50 -15.68 25.12
CA CYS A 71 -12.55 -14.69 26.19
C CYS A 71 -12.64 -13.29 25.58
N PHE A 72 -13.87 -12.84 25.33
CA PHE A 72 -14.15 -11.57 24.64
C PHE A 72 -14.43 -10.42 25.60
N LEU A 73 -14.10 -9.19 25.23
CA LEU A 73 -14.60 -7.96 25.86
C LEU A 73 -16.02 -7.67 25.40
N ASP A 74 -16.83 -7.06 26.28
CA ASP A 74 -18.22 -6.69 25.97
C ASP A 74 -18.32 -5.48 25.04
N GLU A 75 -17.42 -4.50 25.23
CA GLU A 75 -17.40 -3.24 24.50
C GLU A 75 -16.00 -3.01 23.92
N VAL A 76 -15.93 -2.80 22.59
CA VAL A 76 -14.71 -2.45 21.86
C VAL A 76 -14.92 -1.22 20.96
N ASP A 77 -16.13 -0.67 20.99
CA ASP A 77 -16.64 0.33 20.06
C ASP A 77 -16.81 1.70 20.71
N THR A 78 -16.26 1.91 21.91
CA THR A 78 -16.34 3.19 22.63
C THR A 78 -14.95 3.79 22.85
N PHE A 79 -14.87 5.12 22.92
CA PHE A 79 -13.61 5.83 23.12
C PHE A 79 -13.79 7.27 23.62
N ASP A 80 -13.03 7.66 24.66
CA ASP A 80 -12.93 9.04 25.13
C ASP A 80 -11.97 9.82 24.21
N HIS A 81 -12.44 10.16 23.01
CA HIS A 81 -11.59 10.81 22.00
C HIS A 81 -11.03 12.16 22.44
N THR A 82 -11.75 12.87 23.32
CA THR A 82 -11.36 14.19 23.85
C THR A 82 -10.05 14.15 24.63
N VAL A 83 -9.83 13.14 25.49
CA VAL A 83 -8.58 13.06 26.28
C VAL A 83 -7.36 12.75 25.40
N PHE A 84 -7.58 12.19 24.21
CA PHE A 84 -6.53 11.84 23.25
C PHE A 84 -6.36 12.85 22.10
N GLY A 85 -6.99 14.03 22.20
CA GLY A 85 -6.88 15.08 21.18
C GLY A 85 -7.42 14.66 19.81
N MET A 86 -8.45 13.82 19.79
CA MET A 86 -9.07 13.32 18.56
C MET A 86 -10.48 13.88 18.40
N ASN A 87 -10.86 14.17 17.16
CA ASN A 87 -12.25 14.52 16.84
C ASN A 87 -13.16 13.26 16.76
N PRO A 88 -14.50 13.43 16.85
CA PRO A 88 -15.45 12.31 16.81
C PRO A 88 -15.31 11.41 15.58
N ARG A 89 -15.05 12.00 14.40
CA ARG A 89 -14.91 11.25 13.14
C ARG A 89 -13.62 10.43 13.12
N GLN A 90 -12.49 11.02 13.51
CA GLN A 90 -11.21 10.31 13.69
C GLN A 90 -11.35 9.13 14.64
N ALA A 91 -12.01 9.32 15.78
CA ALA A 91 -12.22 8.26 16.76
C ALA A 91 -12.99 7.07 16.16
N THR A 92 -14.03 7.36 15.39
CA THR A 92 -14.86 6.38 14.69
C THR A 92 -14.08 5.63 13.62
N LEU A 93 -13.19 6.32 12.90
CA LEU A 93 -12.34 5.74 11.86
C LEU A 93 -11.07 5.08 12.39
N THR A 94 -10.77 5.17 13.69
CA THR A 94 -9.54 4.60 14.28
C THR A 94 -9.75 3.16 14.73
N ASP A 95 -8.77 2.30 14.41
CA ASP A 95 -8.78 0.89 14.80
C ASP A 95 -8.97 0.74 16.32
N PRO A 96 -9.89 -0.11 16.78
CA PRO A 96 -10.14 -0.28 18.21
C PRO A 96 -8.90 -0.80 18.98
N HIS A 97 -7.94 -1.46 18.34
CA HIS A 97 -6.66 -1.82 18.98
C HIS A 97 -5.84 -0.57 19.34
N HIS A 98 -5.80 0.43 18.47
CA HIS A 98 -5.10 1.69 18.75
C HIS A 98 -5.71 2.38 19.97
N ARG A 99 -7.04 2.42 20.01
CA ARG A 99 -7.81 2.97 21.12
C ARG A 99 -7.53 2.26 22.44
N MET A 100 -7.49 0.93 22.43
CA MET A 100 -7.19 0.13 23.61
C MET A 100 -5.75 0.30 24.10
N VAL A 101 -4.75 0.28 23.21
CA VAL A 101 -3.34 0.50 23.58
C VAL A 101 -3.14 1.88 24.20
N MET A 102 -3.73 2.92 23.61
CA MET A 102 -3.66 4.28 24.16
C MET A 102 -4.25 4.36 25.57
N ARG A 103 -5.43 3.76 25.81
CA ARG A 103 -6.05 3.68 27.14
C ARG A 103 -5.17 2.92 28.13
N ALA A 104 -4.62 1.77 27.74
CA ALA A 104 -3.76 0.98 28.61
C ALA A 104 -2.50 1.75 29.02
N MET A 105 -1.79 2.35 28.05
CA MET A 105 -0.58 3.11 28.34
C MET A 105 -0.85 4.36 29.17
N PHE A 106 -1.96 5.07 28.89
CA PHE A 106 -2.43 6.19 29.71
C PHE A 106 -2.56 5.78 31.17
N LEU A 107 -3.31 4.70 31.44
CA LEU A 107 -3.56 4.24 32.80
C LEU A 107 -2.29 3.76 33.49
N ALA A 108 -1.35 3.15 32.74
CA ALA A 108 -0.07 2.72 33.30
C ALA A 108 0.81 3.91 33.71
N PHE A 109 0.77 5.03 32.98
CA PHE A 109 1.45 6.26 33.39
C PHE A 109 0.82 6.89 34.65
N GLU A 110 -0.51 6.93 34.74
CA GLU A 110 -1.18 7.40 35.95
C GLU A 110 -0.89 6.52 37.17
N ASP A 111 -0.85 5.20 37.00
CA ASP A 111 -0.47 4.25 38.05
C ASP A 111 1.01 4.41 38.46
N ALA A 112 1.89 4.71 37.50
CA ALA A 112 3.30 5.03 37.76
C ALA A 112 3.51 6.35 38.51
N GLY A 113 2.49 7.20 38.58
CA GLY A 113 2.59 8.50 39.23
C GLY A 113 3.00 9.65 38.29
N TYR A 114 2.86 9.49 36.98
CA TYR A 114 3.29 10.46 35.96
C TYR A 114 2.10 10.95 35.13
N GLY A 115 1.59 12.14 35.46
CA GLY A 115 0.62 12.85 34.62
C GLY A 115 1.26 13.44 33.36
N PHE A 116 0.43 13.85 32.41
CA PHE A 116 0.84 14.38 31.10
C PHE A 116 1.77 15.58 31.22
N ASP A 117 1.49 16.48 32.17
CA ASP A 117 2.31 17.66 32.39
C ASP A 117 3.73 17.33 32.86
N ARG A 118 3.93 16.17 33.49
CA ARG A 118 5.25 15.68 33.93
C ARG A 118 5.99 14.91 32.82
N LEU A 119 5.26 14.37 31.85
CA LEU A 119 5.81 13.62 30.72
C LEU A 119 6.17 14.52 29.52
N ARG A 120 5.54 15.69 29.40
CA ARG A 120 5.74 16.61 28.28
C ARG A 120 7.21 16.99 28.10
N GLY A 121 7.76 16.72 26.91
CA GLY A 121 9.16 16.98 26.55
C GLY A 121 10.18 15.98 27.12
N SER A 122 9.74 14.98 27.89
CA SER A 122 10.62 13.98 28.51
C SER A 122 11.20 13.00 27.50
N ARG A 123 12.32 12.37 27.84
CA ARG A 123 12.94 11.31 27.04
C ARG A 123 12.31 9.96 27.36
N THR A 124 10.99 9.87 27.22
CA THR A 124 10.22 8.64 27.45
C THR A 124 10.07 7.87 26.15
N GLY A 125 10.44 6.59 26.15
CA GLY A 125 10.24 5.68 25.02
C GLY A 125 8.86 5.02 25.04
N VAL A 126 8.31 4.73 23.87
CA VAL A 126 7.02 4.05 23.65
C VAL A 126 7.26 2.82 22.80
N PHE A 127 6.92 1.65 23.33
CA PHE A 127 7.11 0.37 22.65
C PHE A 127 5.77 -0.37 22.63
N VAL A 128 5.24 -0.66 21.45
CA VAL A 128 3.96 -1.36 21.30
C VAL A 128 4.20 -2.72 20.66
N GLY A 129 3.79 -3.79 21.33
CA GLY A 129 3.72 -5.11 20.68
C GLY A 129 2.42 -5.22 19.88
N PHE A 130 2.52 -5.35 18.57
CA PHE A 130 1.36 -5.44 17.67
C PHE A 130 1.69 -6.16 16.37
N ALA A 131 0.72 -6.92 15.85
CA ALA A 131 0.83 -7.62 14.57
C ALA A 131 -0.47 -7.40 13.76
N VAL A 132 -0.34 -7.11 12.46
CA VAL A 132 -1.50 -6.97 11.57
C VAL A 132 -1.93 -8.33 11.07
N ASN A 133 -3.21 -8.67 11.20
CA ASN A 133 -3.74 -9.90 10.64
C ASN A 133 -4.17 -9.69 9.17
N PRO A 134 -3.57 -10.37 8.18
CA PRO A 134 -4.02 -10.27 6.79
C PRO A 134 -5.45 -10.82 6.64
N GLY A 135 -6.31 -10.06 5.96
CA GLY A 135 -7.66 -10.52 5.56
C GLY A 135 -8.84 -10.03 6.41
N SER A 136 -8.62 -9.25 7.49
CA SER A 136 -9.70 -8.60 8.26
C SER A 136 -9.17 -7.44 9.12
N THR A 137 -8.80 -6.32 8.50
CA THR A 137 -8.41 -5.09 9.21
C THR A 137 -9.60 -4.14 9.34
N TYR A 138 -9.59 -3.25 10.34
CA TYR A 138 -10.63 -2.24 10.45
C TYR A 138 -10.62 -1.26 9.26
N LEU A 139 -9.43 -0.99 8.69
CA LEU A 139 -9.32 -0.22 7.45
C LEU A 139 -10.05 -0.88 6.26
N ASP A 140 -9.91 -2.20 6.08
CA ASP A 140 -10.66 -2.94 5.06
C ASP A 140 -12.17 -2.86 5.30
N TYR A 141 -12.60 -2.99 6.56
CA TYR A 141 -14.00 -2.78 6.94
C TYR A 141 -14.50 -1.38 6.58
N ILE A 142 -13.75 -0.32 6.90
CA ILE A 142 -14.09 1.07 6.58
C ILE A 142 -14.21 1.27 5.07
N CYS A 143 -13.22 0.80 4.31
CA CYS A 143 -13.19 0.96 2.85
C CYS A 143 -14.35 0.22 2.15
N ARG A 144 -14.84 -0.88 2.74
CA ARG A 144 -16.04 -1.59 2.24
C ARG A 144 -17.34 -0.89 2.58
N VAL A 145 -17.38 -0.09 3.66
CA VAL A 145 -18.53 0.77 3.98
C VAL A 145 -18.59 1.95 3.03
N ASP A 146 -17.48 2.66 2.86
CA ASP A 146 -17.34 3.76 1.91
C ASP A 146 -15.86 3.91 1.53
N PRO A 147 -15.49 3.65 0.26
CA PRO A 147 -14.12 3.80 -0.22
C PRO A 147 -13.54 5.21 0.02
N ASN A 148 -14.38 6.25 0.08
CA ASN A 148 -13.94 7.62 0.31
C ASN A 148 -13.40 7.86 1.73
N ASN A 149 -13.78 7.03 2.70
CA ASN A 149 -13.24 7.12 4.06
C ASN A 149 -11.80 6.61 4.16
N GLY A 150 -11.28 5.92 3.14
CA GLY A 150 -9.97 5.27 3.16
C GLY A 150 -8.84 6.24 3.50
N GLN A 151 -8.82 7.44 2.89
CA GLN A 151 -7.80 8.44 3.15
C GLN A 151 -7.85 8.98 4.59
N GLN A 152 -9.04 9.37 5.07
CA GLN A 152 -9.23 9.90 6.43
C GLN A 152 -8.93 8.86 7.52
N ALA A 153 -9.07 7.57 7.21
CA ALA A 153 -8.84 6.48 8.15
C ALA A 153 -7.35 6.10 8.30
N ILE A 154 -6.45 6.54 7.40
CA ILE A 154 -5.05 6.09 7.39
C ILE A 154 -4.36 6.28 8.76
N THR A 155 -4.43 7.49 9.34
CA THR A 155 -3.73 7.81 10.61
C THR A 155 -4.29 7.07 11.82
N GLY A 156 -5.49 6.48 11.68
CA GLY A 156 -6.14 5.66 12.69
C GLY A 156 -5.89 4.16 12.55
N ASN A 157 -5.25 3.69 11.46
CA ASN A 157 -5.18 2.26 11.13
C ASN A 157 -3.79 1.76 10.70
N ILE A 158 -2.83 2.64 10.38
CA ILE A 158 -1.46 2.18 10.08
C ILE A 158 -0.71 1.80 11.37
N PRO A 159 0.00 0.66 11.43
CA PRO A 159 0.56 0.16 12.69
C PRO A 159 1.46 1.16 13.41
N ALA A 160 2.34 1.87 12.69
CA ALA A 160 3.28 2.82 13.27
C ALA A 160 2.61 3.91 14.13
N MET A 161 1.33 4.24 13.88
CA MET A 161 0.60 5.23 14.67
C MET A 161 0.25 4.76 16.08
N LEU A 162 0.30 3.45 16.37
CA LEU A 162 0.11 2.91 17.72
C LEU A 162 1.08 3.54 18.74
N ALA A 163 2.36 3.65 18.38
CA ALA A 163 3.37 4.26 19.24
C ALA A 163 3.43 5.78 19.04
N ASN A 164 3.36 6.24 17.79
CA ASN A 164 3.58 7.64 17.44
C ASN A 164 2.47 8.55 17.96
N ARG A 165 1.20 8.11 18.01
CA ARG A 165 0.08 8.96 18.44
C ARG A 165 0.21 9.37 19.90
N LEU A 166 0.59 8.44 20.78
CA LEU A 166 0.83 8.75 22.19
C LEU A 166 2.08 9.63 22.37
N SER A 167 3.12 9.37 21.58
CA SER A 167 4.35 10.18 21.60
C SER A 167 4.07 11.63 21.18
N HIS A 168 3.24 11.81 20.15
CA HIS A 168 2.80 13.12 19.69
C HIS A 168 1.93 13.82 20.73
N LEU A 169 0.88 13.15 21.23
CA LEU A 169 -0.06 13.70 22.22
C LEU A 169 0.65 14.20 23.48
N LEU A 170 1.64 13.45 23.96
CA LEU A 170 2.35 13.73 25.22
C LEU A 170 3.71 14.40 25.02
N ASP A 171 4.08 14.78 23.78
CA ASP A 171 5.39 15.34 23.44
C ASP A 171 6.57 14.49 23.98
N LEU A 172 6.49 13.17 23.81
CA LEU A 172 7.55 12.25 24.25
C LEU A 172 8.67 12.22 23.21
N ARG A 173 9.92 12.33 23.68
CA ARG A 173 11.12 12.48 22.85
C ARG A 173 12.04 11.26 22.85
N GLY A 174 11.58 10.12 23.38
CA GLY A 174 12.31 8.84 23.31
C GLY A 174 11.98 8.02 22.07
N PRO A 175 12.52 6.78 21.95
CA PRO A 175 12.19 5.86 20.87
C PRO A 175 10.68 5.56 20.82
N SER A 176 10.08 5.57 19.63
CA SER A 176 8.64 5.27 19.43
C SER A 176 8.49 4.17 18.39
N LEU A 177 8.21 2.95 18.84
CA LEU A 177 8.36 1.74 18.02
C LEU A 177 7.18 0.78 18.17
N VAL A 178 6.83 0.14 17.06
CA VAL A 178 5.95 -1.03 17.02
C VAL A 178 6.80 -2.27 16.76
N VAL A 179 6.59 -3.31 17.54
CA VAL A 179 7.33 -4.57 17.51
C VAL A 179 6.39 -5.68 17.07
N ASP A 180 6.64 -6.25 15.90
CA ASP A 180 5.94 -7.42 15.40
C ASP A 180 6.88 -8.64 15.43
N THR A 181 6.63 -9.52 16.38
CA THR A 181 7.24 -10.87 16.44
C THR A 181 6.15 -11.89 16.72
N ALA A 182 4.95 -11.67 16.18
CA ALA A 182 3.75 -12.43 16.49
C ALA A 182 3.50 -12.53 18.02
N CYS A 183 3.26 -13.74 18.55
CA CYS A 183 2.87 -13.96 19.96
C CYS A 183 3.92 -13.53 21.01
N SER A 184 5.18 -13.29 20.63
CA SER A 184 6.22 -12.77 21.54
C SER A 184 6.36 -11.24 21.55
N ALA A 185 5.61 -10.54 20.69
CA ALA A 185 5.73 -9.10 20.42
C ALA A 185 5.89 -8.23 21.67
N THR A 186 4.96 -8.30 22.62
CA THR A 186 5.02 -7.47 23.82
C THR A 186 6.19 -7.81 24.75
N LEU A 187 6.65 -9.07 24.81
CA LEU A 187 7.78 -9.44 25.67
C LEU A 187 9.13 -9.09 25.02
N VAL A 188 9.22 -9.16 23.69
CA VAL A 188 10.35 -8.59 22.93
C VAL A 188 10.38 -7.06 23.11
N ALA A 189 9.23 -6.39 23.09
CA ALA A 189 9.14 -4.96 23.36
C ALA A 189 9.63 -4.59 24.78
N VAL A 190 9.35 -5.42 25.80
CA VAL A 190 9.93 -5.26 27.16
C VAL A 190 11.45 -5.40 27.13
N HIS A 191 11.99 -6.38 26.40
CA HIS A 191 13.43 -6.54 26.25
C HIS A 191 14.07 -5.32 25.57
N GLN A 192 13.48 -4.81 24.49
CA GLN A 192 13.97 -3.62 23.78
C GLN A 192 13.89 -2.36 24.65
N ALA A 193 12.78 -2.16 25.37
CA ALA A 193 12.61 -1.02 26.28
C ALA A 193 13.65 -1.04 27.42
N LYS A 194 13.92 -2.22 28.01
CA LYS A 194 15.03 -2.39 28.96
C LYS A 194 16.37 -1.98 28.34
N ASN A 195 16.68 -2.46 27.14
CA ASN A 195 17.96 -2.17 26.50
C ASN A 195 18.10 -0.68 26.15
N ALA A 196 17.03 -0.02 25.70
CA ALA A 196 17.00 1.42 25.45
C ALA A 196 17.26 2.25 26.73
N LEU A 197 16.69 1.82 27.87
CA LEU A 197 16.96 2.42 29.17
C LEU A 197 18.42 2.24 29.61
N LEU A 198 19.02 1.07 29.34
CA LEU A 198 20.42 0.79 29.68
C LEU A 198 21.42 1.50 28.75
N ALA A 199 21.09 1.60 27.46
CA ALA A 199 21.85 2.36 26.47
C ALA A 199 21.76 3.87 26.71
N GLY A 200 20.73 4.31 27.44
CA GLY A 200 20.48 5.72 27.74
C GLY A 200 19.80 6.45 26.59
N ASP A 201 19.09 5.74 25.71
CA ASP A 201 18.23 6.32 24.65
C ASP A 201 16.99 6.99 25.25
N CYS A 202 16.52 6.46 26.38
CA CYS A 202 15.44 7.00 27.19
C CYS A 202 15.72 6.92 28.70
N GLU A 203 14.95 7.65 29.50
CA GLU A 203 15.01 7.61 30.98
C GLU A 203 13.81 6.86 31.61
N MET A 204 12.74 6.75 30.84
CA MET A 204 11.52 6.00 31.13
C MET A 204 11.07 5.31 29.85
N ALA A 205 10.40 4.18 29.95
CA ALA A 205 9.77 3.53 28.81
C ALA A 205 8.40 2.99 29.19
N VAL A 206 7.42 3.12 28.30
CA VAL A 206 6.14 2.41 28.39
C VAL A 206 6.11 1.30 27.36
N VAL A 207 5.67 0.12 27.78
CA VAL A 207 5.46 -1.04 26.92
C VAL A 207 4.02 -1.45 27.01
N GLY A 208 3.34 -1.60 25.87
CA GLY A 208 1.93 -1.99 25.86
C GLY A 208 1.57 -2.86 24.67
N GLY A 209 0.40 -3.48 24.76
CA GLY A 209 -0.20 -4.26 23.68
C GLY A 209 -1.67 -4.51 23.96
N ALA A 210 -2.40 -4.83 22.90
CA ALA A 210 -3.82 -5.15 22.97
C ALA A 210 -4.18 -6.19 21.92
N ARG A 211 -5.27 -6.91 22.16
CA ARG A 211 -5.87 -7.84 21.21
C ARG A 211 -7.38 -7.69 21.21
N ILE A 212 -7.94 -7.61 20.01
CA ILE A 212 -9.36 -7.76 19.73
C ILE A 212 -9.51 -8.83 18.64
N VAL A 213 -10.47 -9.72 18.81
CA VAL A 213 -10.87 -10.68 17.81
C VAL A 213 -12.07 -10.07 17.08
N PHE A 214 -11.80 -9.47 15.92
CA PHE A 214 -12.79 -8.66 15.19
C PHE A 214 -14.04 -9.48 14.81
N SER A 215 -13.86 -10.62 14.12
CA SER A 215 -14.94 -11.50 13.67
C SER A 215 -14.55 -12.98 13.83
N PRO A 216 -14.88 -13.63 14.97
CA PRO A 216 -14.52 -15.03 15.24
C PRO A 216 -15.46 -16.02 14.54
N VAL A 217 -15.74 -15.83 13.24
CA VAL A 217 -16.62 -16.71 12.46
C VAL A 217 -15.91 -18.04 12.16
N LYS A 218 -16.59 -19.16 12.39
CA LYS A 218 -16.08 -20.47 11.97
C LYS A 218 -16.17 -20.59 10.45
N HIS A 219 -15.06 -20.91 9.80
CA HIS A 219 -15.04 -21.22 8.37
C HIS A 219 -14.15 -22.43 8.10
N PRO A 220 -14.54 -23.37 7.20
CA PRO A 220 -13.77 -24.59 6.93
C PRO A 220 -12.33 -24.34 6.48
N HIS A 221 -12.08 -23.18 5.86
CA HIS A 221 -10.80 -22.80 5.27
C HIS A 221 -10.02 -21.74 6.06
N SER A 222 -10.48 -21.32 7.25
CA SER A 222 -9.81 -20.27 8.03
C SER A 222 -8.92 -20.78 9.16
N ASN A 223 -8.97 -22.08 9.48
CA ASN A 223 -8.21 -22.64 10.59
C ASN A 223 -6.73 -22.76 10.24
N ILE A 224 -5.87 -22.26 11.12
CA ILE A 224 -4.41 -22.42 11.00
C ILE A 224 -3.89 -23.61 11.83
N GLY A 225 -4.78 -24.30 12.56
CA GLY A 225 -4.51 -25.58 13.21
C GLY A 225 -4.00 -25.50 14.65
N ILE A 226 -4.02 -24.30 15.25
CA ILE A 226 -3.63 -24.09 16.66
C ILE A 226 -4.82 -23.87 17.59
N GLU A 227 -6.03 -23.68 17.04
CA GLU A 227 -7.25 -23.34 17.75
C GLU A 227 -7.81 -24.54 18.54
N SER A 228 -8.27 -24.33 19.77
CA SER A 228 -8.99 -25.38 20.52
C SER A 228 -10.39 -25.61 19.96
N SER A 229 -10.87 -26.85 20.06
CA SER A 229 -12.15 -27.25 19.47
C SER A 229 -13.36 -26.53 20.10
N ASP A 230 -13.25 -26.07 21.34
CA ASP A 230 -14.32 -25.41 22.09
C ASP A 230 -13.94 -24.02 22.65
N GLY A 231 -12.78 -23.48 22.28
CA GLY A 231 -12.32 -22.16 22.71
C GLY A 231 -11.71 -22.11 24.11
N VAL A 232 -11.54 -23.24 24.81
CA VAL A 232 -10.89 -23.30 26.12
C VAL A 232 -9.41 -23.67 25.97
N THR A 233 -8.52 -22.96 26.65
CA THR A 233 -7.08 -23.27 26.68
C THR A 233 -6.75 -24.16 27.89
N ARG A 234 -6.35 -25.41 27.64
CA ARG A 234 -6.13 -26.45 28.67
C ARG A 234 -4.65 -26.80 28.84
N THR A 235 -3.82 -25.79 29.11
CA THR A 235 -2.37 -25.95 29.12
C THR A 235 -1.92 -27.06 30.07
N PHE A 236 -1.02 -27.92 29.59
CA PHE A 236 -0.45 -29.08 30.27
C PHE A 236 -1.44 -30.19 30.67
N ASP A 237 -2.73 -30.04 30.37
CA ASP A 237 -3.75 -31.06 30.65
C ASP A 237 -3.74 -32.16 29.57
N GLU A 238 -4.16 -33.37 29.95
CA GLU A 238 -4.35 -34.48 29.01
C GLU A 238 -5.30 -34.14 27.86
N ALA A 239 -6.32 -33.31 28.10
CA ALA A 239 -7.32 -32.90 27.13
C ALA A 239 -6.90 -31.70 26.26
N ALA A 240 -5.63 -31.27 26.31
CA ALA A 240 -5.10 -30.18 25.50
C ALA A 240 -5.17 -30.49 24.00
N ASP A 241 -5.89 -29.68 23.23
CA ASP A 241 -6.08 -29.84 21.79
C ASP A 241 -5.80 -28.58 20.95
N GLY A 242 -5.54 -27.45 21.61
CA GLY A 242 -5.28 -26.16 20.98
C GLY A 242 -5.50 -25.00 21.96
N THR A 243 -5.38 -23.78 21.47
CA THR A 243 -5.56 -22.55 22.24
C THR A 243 -6.91 -21.89 21.97
N GLY A 244 -7.55 -21.39 23.03
CA GLY A 244 -8.69 -20.49 22.93
C GLY A 244 -8.27 -19.06 22.58
N PHE A 245 -9.16 -18.30 21.96
CA PHE A 245 -8.95 -16.87 21.70
C PHE A 245 -9.15 -16.02 22.96
N GLY A 246 -8.35 -14.97 23.11
CA GLY A 246 -8.52 -13.99 24.17
C GLY A 246 -8.42 -12.55 23.65
N GLU A 247 -9.13 -11.66 24.33
CA GLU A 247 -9.10 -10.22 24.11
C GLU A 247 -8.67 -9.50 25.39
N GLY A 248 -8.11 -8.30 25.22
CA GLY A 248 -7.69 -7.46 26.33
C GLY A 248 -6.55 -6.52 25.97
N SER A 249 -6.14 -5.70 26.92
CA SER A 249 -4.98 -4.83 26.82
C SER A 249 -4.20 -4.80 28.12
N GLY A 250 -2.92 -4.45 28.02
CA GLY A 250 -2.08 -4.22 29.19
C GLY A 250 -0.86 -3.38 28.84
N ALA A 251 -0.36 -2.67 29.84
CA ALA A 251 0.86 -1.89 29.73
C ALA A 251 1.67 -1.90 31.03
N VAL A 252 2.98 -1.65 30.91
CA VAL A 252 3.92 -1.49 32.02
C VAL A 252 4.82 -0.28 31.77
N VAL A 253 5.15 0.45 32.83
CA VAL A 253 6.12 1.56 32.81
C VAL A 253 7.41 1.12 33.49
N LEU A 254 8.52 1.33 32.79
CA LEU A 254 9.85 0.85 33.13
C LEU A 254 10.82 2.00 33.36
N LYS A 255 11.65 1.88 34.40
CA LYS A 255 12.74 2.81 34.71
C LYS A 255 13.96 2.07 35.22
N ARG A 256 15.14 2.66 35.10
CA ARG A 256 16.33 2.15 35.81
C ARG A 256 16.06 2.14 37.31
N MET A 257 16.45 1.07 38.01
CA MET A 257 16.16 0.89 39.43
C MET A 257 16.65 2.07 40.27
N SER A 258 17.90 2.48 40.08
CA SER A 258 18.49 3.68 40.68
C SER A 258 17.65 4.95 40.48
N GLN A 259 17.10 5.16 39.29
CA GLN A 259 16.26 6.32 38.99
C GLN A 259 14.88 6.21 39.66
N ALA A 260 14.28 5.02 39.66
CA ALA A 260 13.00 4.79 40.31
C ALA A 260 13.07 5.07 41.82
N VAL A 261 14.14 4.61 42.48
CA VAL A 261 14.39 4.90 43.89
C VAL A 261 14.63 6.39 44.13
N ALA A 262 15.43 7.05 43.28
CA ALA A 262 15.71 8.48 43.40
C ALA A 262 14.45 9.35 43.26
N ASP A 263 13.52 8.94 42.39
CA ASP A 263 12.27 9.66 42.14
C ASP A 263 11.15 9.30 43.13
N GLY A 264 11.39 8.37 44.06
CA GLY A 264 10.40 7.92 45.04
C GLY A 264 9.25 7.14 44.41
N ASP A 265 9.50 6.49 43.27
CA ASP A 265 8.48 5.72 42.57
C ASP A 265 8.09 4.48 43.37
N ARG A 266 6.84 4.05 43.21
CA ARG A 266 6.42 2.73 43.67
C ARG A 266 7.02 1.67 42.75
N ILE A 267 7.56 0.59 43.31
CA ILE A 267 8.17 -0.49 42.55
C ILE A 267 7.35 -1.76 42.75
N TYR A 268 6.74 -2.27 41.67
CA TYR A 268 5.94 -3.50 41.69
C TYR A 268 6.80 -4.76 41.67
N ALA A 269 7.83 -4.76 40.82
CA ALA A 269 8.79 -5.84 40.65
C ALA A 269 10.07 -5.29 39.99
N VAL A 270 11.13 -6.06 40.05
CA VAL A 270 12.42 -5.74 39.42
C VAL A 270 12.70 -6.73 38.30
N ILE A 271 12.90 -6.25 37.08
CA ILE A 271 13.41 -7.03 35.95
C ILE A 271 14.92 -7.16 36.11
N LYS A 272 15.38 -8.37 36.45
CA LYS A 272 16.80 -8.69 36.66
C LYS A 272 17.49 -8.99 35.33
N GLY A 273 16.84 -9.77 34.47
CA GLY A 273 17.41 -10.25 33.21
C GLY A 273 16.34 -10.44 32.14
N SER A 274 16.78 -10.40 30.89
CA SER A 274 15.94 -10.80 29.75
C SER A 274 16.81 -11.25 28.59
N ALA A 275 16.25 -12.05 27.69
CA ALA A 275 16.89 -12.47 26.45
C ALA A 275 15.84 -12.65 25.34
N VAL A 276 16.31 -12.60 24.09
CA VAL A 276 15.55 -12.89 22.88
C VAL A 276 16.43 -13.73 21.96
N ASN A 277 15.86 -14.76 21.32
CA ASN A 277 16.53 -15.54 20.27
C ASN A 277 15.54 -16.03 19.20
N HIS A 278 15.99 -16.93 18.33
CA HIS A 278 15.15 -17.55 17.30
C HIS A 278 15.38 -19.06 17.27
N ASP A 279 14.34 -19.82 16.92
CA ASP A 279 14.39 -21.29 16.76
C ASP A 279 15.31 -21.78 15.61
N GLY A 280 15.86 -20.87 14.80
CA GLY A 280 16.70 -21.22 13.64
C GLY A 280 15.97 -22.06 12.58
N ASN A 281 16.65 -23.10 12.09
CA ASN A 281 16.16 -23.99 11.04
C ASN A 281 15.55 -25.26 11.65
N THR A 282 14.24 -25.26 11.85
CA THR A 282 13.46 -26.40 12.35
C THR A 282 12.79 -27.16 11.17
N GLU A 283 12.04 -28.24 11.46
CA GLU A 283 11.35 -29.03 10.42
C GLU A 283 10.29 -28.24 9.63
N GLY A 284 9.85 -27.10 10.15
CA GLY A 284 8.93 -26.18 9.48
C GLY A 284 8.94 -24.83 10.17
N ILE A 285 8.67 -23.75 9.44
CA ILE A 285 8.82 -22.37 9.95
C ILE A 285 8.01 -22.08 11.24
N THR A 286 6.96 -22.85 11.49
CA THR A 286 6.09 -22.71 12.68
C THR A 286 6.38 -23.74 13.79
N ASN A 287 7.36 -24.62 13.60
CA ASN A 287 7.66 -25.67 14.56
C ASN A 287 8.63 -25.12 15.62
N PRO A 288 8.26 -25.15 16.91
CA PRO A 288 9.12 -24.67 17.98
C PRO A 288 10.30 -25.62 18.24
N ASP A 289 11.39 -25.10 18.82
CA ASP A 289 12.58 -25.89 19.17
C ASP A 289 12.91 -25.84 20.67
N SER A 290 13.00 -27.02 21.29
CA SER A 290 13.27 -27.14 22.74
C SER A 290 14.69 -26.70 23.13
N ASP A 291 15.68 -26.86 22.24
CA ASP A 291 17.06 -26.47 22.54
C ASP A 291 17.21 -24.94 22.48
N SER A 292 16.64 -24.30 21.47
CA SER A 292 16.57 -22.85 21.34
C SER A 292 15.85 -22.22 22.53
N GLN A 293 14.74 -22.81 22.99
CA GLN A 293 14.06 -22.34 24.21
C GLN A 293 14.92 -22.55 25.47
N ALA A 294 15.63 -23.67 25.60
CA ALA A 294 16.53 -23.89 26.74
C ALA A 294 17.68 -22.88 26.78
N ASP A 295 18.27 -22.57 25.62
CA ASP A 295 19.33 -21.58 25.48
C ASP A 295 18.86 -20.15 25.76
N LEU A 296 17.63 -19.82 25.38
CA LEU A 296 16.99 -18.54 25.72
C LEU A 296 16.87 -18.38 27.24
N LEU A 297 16.32 -19.38 27.91
CA LEU A 297 16.12 -19.38 29.37
C LEU A 297 17.47 -19.22 30.07
N ASP A 298 18.45 -20.02 29.68
CA ASP A 298 19.82 -19.96 30.18
C ASP A 298 20.47 -18.57 30.00
N ALA A 299 20.32 -17.97 28.81
CA ALA A 299 20.83 -16.63 28.53
C ALA A 299 20.16 -15.57 29.41
N ALA A 300 18.84 -15.63 29.60
CA ALA A 300 18.10 -14.70 30.44
C ALA A 300 18.50 -14.82 31.92
N TRP A 301 18.71 -16.04 32.42
CA TRP A 301 19.15 -16.29 33.80
C TRP A 301 20.58 -15.81 34.05
N ARG A 302 21.48 -16.03 33.09
CA ARG A 302 22.85 -15.47 33.11
C ARG A 302 22.83 -13.94 33.10
N ASN A 303 22.01 -13.34 32.24
CA ASN A 303 21.82 -11.88 32.18
C ASN A 303 21.23 -11.32 33.49
N ALA A 304 20.43 -12.11 34.21
CA ALA A 304 19.88 -11.74 35.52
C ALA A 304 20.88 -11.89 36.67
N GLY A 305 21.94 -12.69 36.49
CA GLY A 305 22.90 -13.01 37.55
C GLY A 305 22.29 -13.79 38.72
N VAL A 306 21.26 -14.61 38.46
CA VAL A 306 20.56 -15.39 39.49
C VAL A 306 20.81 -16.89 39.33
N ASP A 307 20.80 -17.62 40.45
CA ASP A 307 20.79 -19.08 40.45
C ASP A 307 19.37 -19.58 40.07
N PRO A 308 19.20 -20.37 38.98
CA PRO A 308 17.90 -20.87 38.57
C PRO A 308 17.16 -21.66 39.65
N ARG A 309 17.86 -22.26 40.62
CA ARG A 309 17.23 -22.94 41.79
C ARG A 309 16.36 -22.01 42.64
N THR A 310 16.54 -20.70 42.51
CA THR A 310 15.76 -19.67 43.22
C THR A 310 14.49 -19.23 42.49
N LEU A 311 14.27 -19.72 41.26
CA LEU A 311 13.03 -19.48 40.51
C LEU A 311 11.93 -20.38 41.08
N GLY A 312 11.00 -19.78 41.83
CA GLY A 312 9.88 -20.51 42.44
C GLY A 312 8.64 -20.59 41.54
N TYR A 313 8.59 -19.78 40.47
CA TYR A 313 7.46 -19.74 39.55
C TYR A 313 7.90 -19.45 38.11
N LEU A 314 7.30 -20.14 37.13
CA LEU A 314 7.40 -19.83 35.72
C LEU A 314 6.00 -19.57 35.14
N GLU A 315 5.84 -18.40 34.54
CA GLU A 315 4.73 -18.07 33.66
C GLU A 315 5.12 -18.51 32.23
N ALA A 316 4.61 -19.67 31.84
CA ALA A 316 4.87 -20.30 30.55
C ALA A 316 4.11 -19.60 29.41
N HIS A 317 4.60 -19.79 28.18
CA HIS A 317 3.86 -19.46 26.97
C HIS A 317 2.57 -20.28 26.89
N GLY A 318 2.63 -21.60 27.01
CA GLY A 318 1.53 -22.48 27.38
C GLY A 318 0.30 -22.41 26.49
N THR A 319 0.43 -22.70 25.20
CA THR A 319 -0.67 -22.62 24.21
C THR A 319 -1.64 -23.79 24.24
N ALA A 320 -1.39 -24.83 25.06
CA ALA A 320 -2.22 -26.03 25.10
C ALA A 320 -2.28 -26.79 23.77
N THR A 321 -1.29 -26.59 22.89
CA THR A 321 -1.19 -27.34 21.64
C THR A 321 -0.50 -28.68 21.89
N ARG A 322 -0.87 -29.70 21.11
CA ARG A 322 -0.33 -31.07 21.26
C ARG A 322 1.19 -31.17 21.04
N VAL A 323 1.76 -30.20 20.32
CA VAL A 323 3.19 -30.11 20.01
C VAL A 323 3.89 -29.09 20.91
N GLY A 324 3.32 -27.90 21.08
CA GLY A 324 3.96 -26.80 21.79
C GLY A 324 4.19 -27.06 23.28
N ASP A 325 3.19 -27.57 24.00
CA ASP A 325 3.31 -27.82 25.44
C ASP A 325 4.43 -28.83 25.78
N PRO A 326 4.56 -29.98 25.09
CA PRO A 326 5.70 -30.87 25.25
C PRO A 326 7.06 -30.23 24.96
N ILE A 327 7.17 -29.43 23.89
CA ILE A 327 8.43 -28.77 23.51
C ILE A 327 8.83 -27.73 24.57
N GLU A 328 7.88 -26.93 25.04
CA GLU A 328 8.12 -25.93 26.09
C GLU A 328 8.51 -26.58 27.42
N HIS A 329 7.80 -27.62 27.84
CA HIS A 329 8.16 -28.38 29.03
C HIS A 329 9.58 -28.98 28.91
N GLU A 330 9.92 -29.55 27.76
CA GLU A 330 11.25 -30.11 27.51
C GLU A 330 12.34 -29.04 27.55
N GLY A 331 12.11 -27.88 26.93
CA GLY A 331 13.04 -26.75 26.96
C GLY A 331 13.31 -26.25 28.38
N MET A 332 12.27 -26.07 29.20
CA MET A 332 12.42 -25.71 30.62
C MET A 332 13.19 -26.77 31.40
N LYS A 333 12.84 -28.06 31.23
CA LYS A 333 13.52 -29.18 31.89
C LYS A 333 15.01 -29.21 31.55
N ARG A 334 15.35 -29.06 30.26
CA ARG A 334 16.75 -29.01 29.78
C ARG A 334 17.50 -27.82 30.35
N ALA A 335 16.89 -26.64 30.41
CA ALA A 335 17.52 -25.45 30.97
C ALA A 335 17.87 -25.66 32.45
N PHE A 336 16.92 -26.14 33.28
CA PHE A 336 17.18 -26.41 34.70
C PHE A 336 18.22 -27.50 34.95
N ALA A 337 18.23 -28.57 34.13
CA ALA A 337 19.16 -29.68 34.26
C ALA A 337 20.64 -29.26 34.12
N ARG A 338 20.92 -28.09 33.53
CA ARG A 338 22.26 -27.49 33.48
C ARG A 338 22.76 -27.01 34.84
N TYR A 339 21.87 -26.79 35.80
CA TYR A 339 22.15 -26.15 37.09
C TYR A 339 21.79 -27.00 38.31
N THR A 340 20.74 -27.82 38.22
CA THR A 340 20.26 -28.63 39.36
C THR A 340 19.59 -29.93 38.92
N GLY A 341 19.62 -30.93 39.82
CA GLY A 341 18.82 -32.15 39.74
C GLY A 341 17.64 -32.18 40.73
N ASP A 342 17.37 -31.07 41.41
CA ASP A 342 16.26 -30.92 42.36
C ASP A 342 14.91 -31.06 41.64
N ARG A 343 13.90 -31.55 42.36
CA ARG A 343 12.59 -31.93 41.79
C ARG A 343 11.46 -31.18 42.45
N GLY A 344 10.41 -30.88 41.68
CA GLY A 344 9.13 -30.34 42.17
C GLY A 344 9.24 -29.08 43.02
N PHE A 345 10.21 -28.19 42.74
CA PHE A 345 10.43 -26.97 43.52
C PHE A 345 9.91 -25.70 42.82
N CYS A 346 9.79 -25.70 41.49
CA CYS A 346 9.33 -24.55 40.73
C CYS A 346 7.90 -24.79 40.22
N ALA A 347 6.96 -23.92 40.61
CA ALA A 347 5.63 -23.95 40.02
C ALA A 347 5.68 -23.48 38.56
N VAL A 348 4.83 -24.04 37.70
CA VAL A 348 4.62 -23.55 36.34
C VAL A 348 3.13 -23.35 36.09
N GLY A 349 2.80 -22.27 35.39
CA GLY A 349 1.46 -22.12 34.83
C GLY A 349 1.40 -21.07 33.73
N THR A 350 0.20 -20.80 33.23
CA THR A 350 -0.02 -19.75 32.21
C THR A 350 -1.31 -18.99 32.43
N VAL A 351 -1.34 -17.71 32.07
CA VAL A 351 -2.52 -16.84 32.10
C VAL A 351 -3.50 -17.17 30.99
N LYS A 352 -3.03 -17.81 29.91
CA LYS A 352 -3.89 -18.16 28.75
C LYS A 352 -5.02 -19.12 29.12
N ALA A 353 -4.84 -19.92 30.17
CA ALA A 353 -5.88 -20.77 30.72
C ALA A 353 -7.02 -19.96 31.36
N ASN A 354 -6.76 -18.75 31.86
CA ASN A 354 -7.77 -17.88 32.44
C ASN A 354 -8.45 -17.03 31.36
N VAL A 355 -7.66 -16.39 30.49
CA VAL A 355 -8.13 -15.30 29.61
C VAL A 355 -8.01 -15.59 28.12
N GLY A 356 -7.70 -16.83 27.73
CA GLY A 356 -7.43 -17.19 26.34
C GLY A 356 -6.09 -16.62 25.85
N HIS A 357 -5.79 -16.83 24.57
CA HIS A 357 -4.57 -16.34 23.94
C HIS A 357 -4.80 -14.98 23.28
N LEU A 358 -4.16 -13.94 23.84
CA LEU A 358 -4.21 -12.57 23.33
C LEU A 358 -3.15 -12.30 22.23
N PHE A 359 -2.64 -13.34 21.57
CA PHE A 359 -1.59 -13.25 20.54
C PHE A 359 -0.46 -12.30 20.96
N GLU A 360 -0.20 -11.22 20.21
CA GLU A 360 0.77 -10.15 20.47
C GLU A 360 0.72 -9.57 21.89
N GLY A 361 -0.48 -9.48 22.49
CA GLY A 361 -0.71 -8.95 23.83
C GLY A 361 -0.39 -9.93 24.97
N SER A 362 -0.12 -11.20 24.66
CA SER A 362 0.02 -12.24 25.69
C SER A 362 1.23 -12.06 26.60
N GLY A 363 2.34 -11.53 26.07
CA GLY A 363 3.57 -11.33 26.82
C GLY A 363 3.41 -10.36 27.99
N VAL A 364 2.82 -9.19 27.74
CA VAL A 364 2.58 -8.19 28.80
C VAL A 364 1.54 -8.66 29.82
N ILE A 365 0.50 -9.39 29.41
CA ILE A 365 -0.48 -9.96 30.36
C ILE A 365 0.15 -11.04 31.24
N GLY A 366 1.00 -11.91 30.68
CA GLY A 366 1.78 -12.88 31.45
C GLY A 366 2.72 -12.20 32.44
N LEU A 367 3.40 -11.12 32.01
CA LEU A 367 4.24 -10.28 32.87
C LEU A 367 3.45 -9.68 34.04
N ILE A 368 2.27 -9.12 33.78
CA ILE A 368 1.41 -8.53 34.81
C ILE A 368 0.90 -9.61 35.78
N LYS A 369 0.53 -10.80 35.30
CA LYS A 369 0.20 -11.93 36.17
C LYS A 369 1.38 -12.30 37.07
N ALA A 370 2.58 -12.43 36.52
CA ALA A 370 3.79 -12.75 37.30
C ALA A 370 4.06 -11.70 38.39
N ILE A 371 3.86 -10.41 38.07
CA ILE A 371 3.89 -9.31 39.06
C ILE A 371 2.81 -9.48 40.13
N ALA A 372 1.58 -9.85 39.76
CA ALA A 372 0.50 -10.09 40.71
C ALA A 372 0.82 -11.26 41.67
N VAL A 373 1.42 -12.33 41.15
CA VAL A 373 1.89 -13.49 41.94
C VAL A 373 2.96 -13.06 42.94
N LEU A 374 3.96 -12.27 42.51
CA LEU A 374 5.01 -11.72 43.39
C LEU A 374 4.41 -10.80 44.47
N ARG A 375 3.57 -9.83 44.06
CA ARG A 375 2.93 -8.85 44.95
C ARG A 375 2.13 -9.53 46.05
N ASN A 376 1.32 -10.54 45.70
CA ASN A 376 0.47 -11.23 46.66
C ASN A 376 1.21 -12.30 47.44
N ARG A 377 2.41 -12.71 47.00
CA ARG A 377 3.21 -13.78 47.61
C ARG A 377 2.45 -15.11 47.68
N MET A 378 1.67 -15.39 46.63
CA MET A 378 0.82 -16.59 46.52
C MET A 378 0.97 -17.20 45.13
N ILE A 379 1.10 -18.52 45.05
CA ILE A 379 1.08 -19.29 43.80
C ILE A 379 -0.38 -19.66 43.48
N PRO A 380 -0.95 -19.18 42.36
CA PRO A 380 -2.34 -19.44 42.00
C PRO A 380 -2.53 -20.85 41.42
N PRO A 381 -3.76 -21.39 41.44
CA PRO A 381 -4.08 -22.59 40.67
C PRO A 381 -4.02 -22.31 39.16
N GLN A 382 -3.66 -23.31 38.36
CA GLN A 382 -3.84 -23.26 36.92
C GLN A 382 -5.29 -23.56 36.55
N ALA A 383 -5.93 -22.63 35.84
CA ALA A 383 -7.26 -22.85 35.28
C ALA A 383 -7.23 -24.01 34.26
N ASN A 384 -8.38 -24.66 34.07
CA ASN A 384 -8.60 -25.74 33.09
C ASN A 384 -7.65 -26.95 33.18
N PHE A 385 -6.97 -27.16 34.31
CA PHE A 385 -6.09 -28.30 34.55
C PHE A 385 -6.72 -29.28 35.53
N LYS A 386 -7.00 -30.50 35.06
CA LYS A 386 -7.60 -31.61 35.81
C LYS A 386 -6.66 -32.82 35.88
N ASN A 387 -6.16 -33.27 34.73
CA ASN A 387 -5.29 -34.44 34.61
C ASN A 387 -3.99 -34.02 33.91
N PRO A 388 -2.80 -34.33 34.48
CA PRO A 388 -1.55 -34.02 33.81
C PRO A 388 -1.43 -34.77 32.49
N ASN A 389 -0.98 -34.09 31.44
CA ASN A 389 -0.68 -34.72 30.16
C ASN A 389 0.41 -35.79 30.35
N PRO A 390 0.16 -37.07 29.99
CA PRO A 390 1.09 -38.17 30.25
C PRO A 390 2.41 -38.06 29.47
N LYS A 391 2.51 -37.16 28.48
CA LYS A 391 3.75 -36.87 27.76
C LYS A 391 4.67 -35.89 28.51
N LEU A 392 4.18 -35.26 29.58
CA LEU A 392 4.92 -34.27 30.37
C LEU A 392 5.37 -34.90 31.68
N ASP A 393 6.69 -35.03 31.87
CA ASP A 393 7.27 -35.61 33.08
C ASP A 393 7.45 -34.57 34.20
N PHE A 394 6.33 -34.23 34.86
CA PHE A 394 6.34 -33.41 36.07
C PHE A 394 6.82 -34.16 37.32
N ALA A 395 6.81 -35.50 37.30
CA ALA A 395 7.12 -36.30 38.49
C ALA A 395 8.62 -36.39 38.76
N ALA A 396 9.45 -36.48 37.71
CA ALA A 396 10.90 -36.54 37.85
C ALA A 396 11.61 -35.20 37.60
N GLY A 397 10.89 -34.19 37.10
CA GLY A 397 11.43 -32.86 36.75
C GLY A 397 11.39 -31.81 37.88
N PRO A 398 11.95 -30.62 37.62
CA PRO A 398 11.96 -29.50 38.58
C PRO A 398 10.61 -28.78 38.71
N LEU A 399 9.71 -29.00 37.75
CA LEU A 399 8.45 -28.27 37.59
C LEU A 399 7.25 -29.01 38.23
N TYR A 400 6.28 -28.24 38.71
CA TYR A 400 4.94 -28.76 39.05
C TYR A 400 3.84 -27.77 38.69
N VAL A 401 2.64 -28.26 38.36
CA VAL A 401 1.46 -27.42 38.12
C VAL A 401 0.66 -27.28 39.41
N SER A 402 0.37 -26.04 39.82
CA SER A 402 -0.42 -25.79 41.04
C SER A 402 -1.92 -25.99 40.78
N THR A 403 -2.61 -26.76 41.64
CA THR A 403 -4.06 -27.02 41.56
C THR A 403 -4.88 -26.27 42.62
N SER A 404 -4.21 -25.54 43.51
CA SER A 404 -4.87 -24.72 44.54
C SER A 404 -4.06 -23.45 44.82
N LEU A 405 -4.70 -22.41 45.35
CA LEU A 405 -4.01 -21.20 45.79
C LEU A 405 -3.16 -21.52 47.04
N ARG A 406 -1.86 -21.22 46.99
CA ARG A 406 -0.91 -21.56 48.07
C ARG A 406 0.02 -20.40 48.40
N PRO A 407 0.42 -20.22 49.68
CA PRO A 407 1.50 -19.29 50.03
C PRO A 407 2.79 -19.61 49.28
N TRP A 408 3.44 -18.58 48.76
CA TRP A 408 4.78 -18.71 48.17
C TRP A 408 5.82 -18.42 49.25
N GLU A 409 6.34 -19.47 49.89
CA GLU A 409 7.41 -19.35 50.88
C GLU A 409 8.77 -19.16 50.19
N SER A 410 9.62 -18.29 50.72
CA SER A 410 10.97 -18.03 50.21
C SER A 410 11.92 -17.71 51.37
N PRO A 411 12.31 -18.72 52.17
CA PRO A 411 13.15 -18.51 53.35
C PRO A 411 14.60 -18.13 52.99
N ASP A 412 15.08 -18.55 51.81
CA ASP A 412 16.49 -18.47 51.41
C ASP A 412 16.82 -17.29 50.47
N GLY A 413 15.90 -16.33 50.28
CA GLY A 413 16.12 -15.18 49.39
C GLY A 413 14.82 -14.52 48.89
N PRO A 414 14.92 -13.53 47.98
CA PRO A 414 13.75 -12.91 47.37
C PRO A 414 13.02 -13.88 46.42
N ARG A 415 11.69 -13.76 46.34
CA ARG A 415 10.89 -14.52 45.36
C ARG A 415 11.25 -14.08 43.95
N ARG A 416 11.48 -15.05 43.08
CA ARG A 416 11.83 -14.83 41.67
C ARG A 416 10.98 -15.68 40.75
N CYS A 417 10.62 -15.12 39.60
CA CYS A 417 9.91 -15.85 38.55
C CYS A 417 10.44 -15.52 37.16
N GLY A 418 10.16 -16.42 36.21
CA GLY A 418 10.41 -16.21 34.79
C GLY A 418 9.11 -16.11 34.00
N VAL A 419 9.13 -15.37 32.89
CA VAL A 419 8.00 -15.21 31.96
C VAL A 419 8.48 -15.52 30.55
N SER A 420 7.82 -16.45 29.87
CA SER A 420 8.16 -16.86 28.49
C SER A 420 7.08 -16.45 27.48
N ALA A 421 7.52 -16.06 26.28
CA ALA A 421 6.64 -15.90 25.13
C ALA A 421 7.34 -16.34 23.84
N PHE A 422 6.68 -17.18 23.04
CA PHE A 422 7.21 -17.75 21.81
C PHE A 422 6.33 -17.33 20.63
N GLY A 423 6.93 -16.67 19.65
CA GLY A 423 6.27 -16.23 18.43
C GLY A 423 6.12 -17.38 17.45
N LEU A 424 5.01 -17.42 16.71
CA LEU A 424 4.72 -18.49 15.75
C LEU A 424 5.82 -18.65 14.69
N GLY A 425 6.52 -17.57 14.31
CA GLY A 425 7.64 -17.62 13.36
C GLY A 425 8.98 -18.05 13.96
N GLY A 426 9.04 -18.39 15.26
CA GLY A 426 10.22 -18.89 15.95
C GLY A 426 11.00 -17.85 16.77
N THR A 427 10.57 -16.58 16.83
CA THR A 427 11.19 -15.59 17.72
C THR A 427 10.73 -15.80 19.16
N ASN A 428 11.67 -15.96 20.09
CA ASN A 428 11.37 -16.28 21.48
C ASN A 428 11.88 -15.20 22.43
N ALA A 429 11.17 -14.97 23.54
CA ALA A 429 11.56 -14.02 24.57
C ALA A 429 11.36 -14.60 25.98
N HIS A 430 12.29 -14.29 26.89
CA HIS A 430 12.20 -14.65 28.31
C HIS A 430 12.64 -13.49 29.21
N VAL A 431 11.91 -13.25 30.28
CA VAL A 431 12.16 -12.19 31.28
C VAL A 431 12.20 -12.77 32.68
N VAL A 432 13.17 -12.35 33.49
CA VAL A 432 13.33 -12.75 34.90
C VAL A 432 12.95 -11.59 35.81
N LEU A 433 12.05 -11.85 36.76
CA LEU A 433 11.54 -10.91 37.75
C LEU A 433 11.94 -11.30 39.17
N GLU A 434 12.08 -10.31 40.03
CA GLU A 434 12.30 -10.44 41.47
C GLU A 434 11.32 -9.54 42.24
N GLU A 435 10.85 -9.99 43.40
CA GLU A 435 10.01 -9.16 44.28
C GLU A 435 10.78 -7.93 44.79
N HIS A 436 10.08 -6.81 44.96
CA HIS A 436 10.61 -5.65 45.66
C HIS A 436 10.01 -5.59 47.08
N VAL A 437 10.87 -5.55 48.10
CA VAL A 437 10.45 -5.36 49.49
C VAL A 437 10.60 -3.89 49.84
N ALA A 438 9.47 -3.17 49.89
CA ALA A 438 9.43 -1.76 50.27
C ALA A 438 9.82 -1.55 51.75
N GLU A 439 10.42 -0.39 52.05
CA GLU A 439 10.67 0.04 53.43
C GLU A 439 9.37 0.28 54.21
N THR A 440 9.42 0.07 55.52
CA THR A 440 8.25 0.20 56.41
C THR A 440 7.72 1.63 56.38
N PRO A 441 6.38 1.86 56.26
CA PRO A 441 5.82 3.20 56.20
C PRO A 441 6.17 4.06 57.43
N ALA A 442 6.37 5.36 57.20
CA ALA A 442 6.41 6.35 58.28
C ALA A 442 5.05 6.41 59.02
N ALA A 443 5.05 6.94 60.24
CA ALA A 443 3.81 7.13 61.01
C ALA A 443 2.82 8.03 60.24
N PRO A 444 1.51 7.73 60.26
CA PRO A 444 0.49 8.56 59.61
C PRO A 444 0.55 10.01 60.11
N ALA A 445 0.30 10.96 59.23
CA ALA A 445 0.04 12.33 59.65
C ALA A 445 -1.23 12.42 60.53
N GLY A 446 -1.31 13.47 61.35
CA GLY A 446 -2.55 13.81 62.05
C GLY A 446 -3.66 14.21 61.07
N PRO A 447 -4.92 14.32 61.55
CA PRO A 447 -6.04 14.77 60.71
C PRO A 447 -5.77 16.15 60.09
N GLY A 448 -6.33 16.37 58.88
CA GLY A 448 -6.06 17.52 58.00
C GLY A 448 -6.31 18.92 58.57
N PRO A 449 -6.20 19.97 57.73
CA PRO A 449 -6.76 20.00 56.37
C PRO A 449 -5.79 19.58 55.26
N PHE A 450 -6.29 18.80 54.29
CA PHE A 450 -5.61 18.44 53.04
C PHE A 450 -6.49 18.71 51.82
N LEU A 451 -5.91 18.99 50.65
CA LEU A 451 -6.64 19.30 49.42
C LEU A 451 -6.65 18.10 48.47
N PHE A 452 -7.80 17.50 48.23
CA PHE A 452 -7.98 16.44 47.24
C PHE A 452 -8.46 17.03 45.91
N THR A 453 -7.94 16.54 44.79
CA THR A 453 -8.22 17.06 43.44
C THR A 453 -8.61 15.96 42.47
N LEU A 454 -9.62 16.22 41.63
CA LEU A 454 -9.98 15.39 40.48
C LEU A 454 -10.02 16.26 39.23
N SER A 455 -9.67 15.69 38.09
CA SER A 455 -10.01 16.29 36.80
C SER A 455 -10.28 15.23 35.74
N ALA A 456 -11.05 15.61 34.72
CA ALA A 456 -11.24 14.80 33.53
C ALA A 456 -11.45 15.64 32.27
N ALA A 457 -11.19 15.05 31.10
CA ALA A 457 -11.34 15.71 29.80
C ALA A 457 -12.80 16.01 29.46
N THR A 458 -13.73 15.16 29.92
CA THR A 458 -15.18 15.37 29.78
C THR A 458 -15.87 15.34 31.15
N LEU A 459 -17.03 15.98 31.25
CA LEU A 459 -17.84 15.93 32.47
C LEU A 459 -18.29 14.49 32.80
N LYS A 460 -18.61 13.69 31.79
CA LYS A 460 -18.96 12.26 31.95
C LYS A 460 -17.82 11.48 32.61
N SER A 461 -16.58 11.69 32.14
CA SER A 461 -15.39 11.06 32.71
C SER A 461 -15.16 11.51 34.16
N LEU A 462 -15.40 12.79 34.49
CA LEU A 462 -15.26 13.30 35.86
C LEU A 462 -16.27 12.65 36.83
N VAL A 463 -17.53 12.55 36.42
CA VAL A 463 -18.59 11.89 37.22
C VAL A 463 -18.26 10.42 37.46
N ARG A 464 -17.91 9.68 36.40
CA ARG A 464 -17.51 8.27 36.49
C ARG A 464 -16.28 8.07 37.37
N LEU A 465 -15.32 9.00 37.32
CA LEU A 465 -14.14 8.97 38.18
C LEU A 465 -14.54 9.15 39.65
N GLY A 466 -15.41 10.11 39.96
CA GLY A 466 -15.97 10.28 41.31
C GLY A 466 -16.64 9.02 41.84
N GLU A 467 -17.49 8.36 41.04
CA GLU A 467 -18.12 7.09 41.39
C GLU A 467 -17.09 5.96 41.62
N ARG A 468 -16.04 5.90 40.79
CA ARG A 468 -14.96 4.91 40.94
C ARG A 468 -14.22 5.09 42.26
N TYR A 469 -13.96 6.34 42.67
CA TYR A 469 -13.38 6.63 43.98
C TYR A 469 -14.30 6.23 45.13
N VAL A 470 -15.61 6.50 45.04
CA VAL A 470 -16.57 6.07 46.08
C VAL A 470 -16.57 4.54 46.21
N ARG A 471 -16.65 3.80 45.09
CA ARG A 471 -16.58 2.32 45.11
C ARG A 471 -15.27 1.80 45.69
N PHE A 472 -14.16 2.43 45.33
CA PHE A 472 -12.84 2.06 45.84
C PHE A 472 -12.73 2.25 47.36
N ILE A 473 -13.26 3.36 47.89
CA ILE A 473 -13.31 3.61 49.34
C ILE A 473 -14.23 2.60 50.04
N ASP A 474 -15.41 2.33 49.47
CA ASP A 474 -16.38 1.36 50.03
C ASP A 474 -15.84 -0.07 50.06
N ALA A 475 -14.95 -0.41 49.12
CA ALA A 475 -14.26 -1.70 49.07
C ALA A 475 -12.97 -1.74 49.93
N ALA A 476 -12.83 -0.84 50.91
CA ALA A 476 -11.67 -0.74 51.81
C ALA A 476 -10.33 -0.44 51.10
N GLY A 477 -10.37 0.16 49.90
CA GLY A 477 -9.17 0.44 49.08
C GLY A 477 -8.20 1.45 49.69
N LEU A 478 -8.64 2.24 50.68
CA LEU A 478 -7.83 3.22 51.42
C LEU A 478 -7.56 2.82 52.88
N ASP A 479 -7.88 1.59 53.28
CA ASP A 479 -7.66 1.13 54.66
C ASP A 479 -6.16 1.17 55.01
N GLY A 480 -5.83 1.88 56.09
CA GLY A 480 -4.44 2.05 56.54
C GLY A 480 -3.59 2.99 55.69
N VAL A 481 -4.16 3.68 54.70
CA VAL A 481 -3.48 4.69 53.88
C VAL A 481 -3.65 6.07 54.51
N ASP A 482 -2.56 6.85 54.58
CA ASP A 482 -2.60 8.23 55.06
C ASP A 482 -3.35 9.12 54.05
N ILE A 483 -4.38 9.83 54.50
CA ILE A 483 -5.17 10.76 53.67
C ILE A 483 -4.29 11.84 53.04
N ALA A 484 -3.20 12.23 53.69
CA ALA A 484 -2.25 13.18 53.14
C ALA A 484 -1.50 12.63 51.92
N ASP A 485 -1.16 11.35 51.92
CA ASP A 485 -0.55 10.67 50.75
C ASP A 485 -1.56 10.53 49.61
N VAL A 486 -2.85 10.30 49.93
CA VAL A 486 -3.95 10.27 48.95
C VAL A 486 -4.08 11.62 48.24
N CYS A 487 -4.18 12.72 49.01
CA CYS A 487 -4.25 14.07 48.46
C CYS A 487 -2.97 14.44 47.70
N HIS A 488 -1.79 14.07 48.20
CA HIS A 488 -0.54 14.30 47.50
C HIS A 488 -0.52 13.60 46.15
N THR A 489 -0.90 12.32 46.11
CA THR A 489 -0.95 11.53 44.87
C THR A 489 -1.94 12.14 43.87
N SER A 490 -3.14 12.54 44.30
CA SER A 490 -4.12 13.15 43.40
C SER A 490 -3.65 14.46 42.76
N GLN A 491 -2.73 15.16 43.42
CA GLN A 491 -2.17 16.44 42.97
C GLN A 491 -0.98 16.26 42.01
N VAL A 492 -0.05 15.36 42.33
CA VAL A 492 1.24 15.27 41.61
C VAL A 492 1.28 14.16 40.55
N SER A 493 0.33 13.23 40.59
CA SER A 493 0.31 12.04 39.74
C SER A 493 -0.85 11.99 38.74
N ARG A 494 -1.63 13.07 38.63
CA ARG A 494 -2.77 13.18 37.71
C ARG A 494 -2.63 14.42 36.85
N SER A 495 -3.01 14.31 35.58
CA SER A 495 -2.98 15.44 34.64
C SER A 495 -4.05 16.47 34.99
N GLY A 496 -3.82 17.75 34.69
CA GLY A 496 -4.82 18.82 34.89
C GLY A 496 -5.75 18.99 33.68
N HIS A 497 -6.87 18.28 33.63
CA HIS A 497 -7.84 18.37 32.53
C HIS A 497 -8.84 19.54 32.67
N ARG A 498 -9.71 19.72 31.65
CA ARG A 498 -10.69 20.82 31.56
C ARG A 498 -11.70 20.84 32.71
N HIS A 499 -12.33 19.70 33.02
CA HIS A 499 -13.32 19.62 34.10
C HIS A 499 -12.61 19.26 35.40
N ARG A 500 -12.75 20.09 36.43
CA ARG A 500 -11.99 19.98 37.68
C ARG A 500 -12.90 20.01 38.89
N ALA A 501 -12.58 19.20 39.90
CA ALA A 501 -13.22 19.23 41.21
C ALA A 501 -12.14 19.22 42.31
N ALA A 502 -12.42 19.89 43.43
CA ALA A 502 -11.48 20.04 44.53
C ALA A 502 -12.21 20.01 45.88
N PHE A 503 -11.64 19.30 46.85
CA PHE A 503 -12.24 19.05 48.17
C PHE A 503 -11.21 19.26 49.27
N VAL A 504 -11.54 20.06 50.29
CA VAL A 504 -10.71 20.16 51.50
C VAL A 504 -11.20 19.10 52.49
N VAL A 505 -10.34 18.13 52.80
CA VAL A 505 -10.70 16.92 53.54
C VAL A 505 -9.81 16.72 54.78
N HIS A 506 -10.35 16.09 55.80
CA HIS A 506 -9.65 15.82 57.07
C HIS A 506 -9.23 14.36 57.22
N ASP A 507 -10.03 13.44 56.66
CA ASP A 507 -9.85 11.99 56.70
C ASP A 507 -10.57 11.32 55.50
N VAL A 508 -10.43 10.00 55.37
CA VAL A 508 -11.05 9.21 54.29
C VAL A 508 -12.58 9.26 54.34
N ALA A 509 -13.18 9.30 55.54
CA ALA A 509 -14.63 9.34 55.69
C ALA A 509 -15.20 10.69 55.22
N ASP A 510 -14.48 11.79 55.47
CA ASP A 510 -14.80 13.13 55.00
C ASP A 510 -14.71 13.24 53.47
N LEU A 511 -13.64 12.72 52.88
CA LEU A 511 -13.49 12.63 51.43
C LEU A 511 -14.67 11.89 50.78
N ARG A 512 -15.03 10.72 51.32
CA ARG A 512 -16.16 9.93 50.82
C ARG A 512 -17.47 10.72 50.87
N ARG A 513 -17.77 11.37 51.99
CA ARG A 513 -19.00 12.17 52.14
C ARG A 513 -19.08 13.29 51.10
N GLN A 514 -17.98 14.02 50.90
CA GLN A 514 -17.94 15.13 49.95
C GLN A 514 -18.05 14.68 48.49
N LEU A 515 -17.43 13.55 48.13
CA LEU A 515 -17.60 12.95 46.80
C LEU A 515 -19.06 12.55 46.53
N VAL A 516 -19.71 11.88 47.49
CA VAL A 516 -21.13 11.49 47.38
C VAL A 516 -22.04 12.71 47.24
N ALA A 517 -21.82 13.77 48.03
CA ALA A 517 -22.59 15.00 47.93
C ALA A 517 -22.41 15.69 46.57
N SER A 518 -21.16 15.79 46.08
CA SER A 518 -20.88 16.42 44.78
C SER A 518 -21.48 15.66 43.59
N LEU A 519 -21.57 14.32 43.68
CA LEU A 519 -22.24 13.50 42.66
C LEU A 519 -23.76 13.69 42.67
N ALA A 520 -24.36 14.00 43.82
CA ALA A 520 -25.81 14.22 43.95
C ALA A 520 -26.23 15.62 43.49
N ASP A 521 -25.48 16.66 43.87
CA ASP A 521 -25.87 18.06 43.68
C ASP A 521 -25.32 18.68 42.38
N GLY A 522 -24.43 17.99 41.66
CA GLY A 522 -23.82 18.47 40.41
C GLY A 522 -22.86 19.66 40.57
N ALA A 523 -22.57 20.06 41.81
CA ALA A 523 -21.64 21.14 42.14
C ALA A 523 -20.79 20.76 43.37
N SER A 524 -19.49 21.09 43.34
CA SER A 524 -18.65 21.05 44.54
C SER A 524 -18.78 22.41 45.26
N PRO A 525 -19.07 22.45 46.57
CA PRO A 525 -19.08 23.71 47.31
C PRO A 525 -17.70 24.38 47.25
N PRO A 526 -17.62 25.72 47.14
CA PRO A 526 -16.35 26.41 47.06
C PRO A 526 -15.51 26.09 48.29
N PRO A 527 -14.24 25.67 48.13
CA PRO A 527 -13.38 25.34 49.25
C PRO A 527 -13.05 26.60 50.05
N ASP A 528 -13.54 26.65 51.29
CA ASP A 528 -13.25 27.68 52.29
C ASP A 528 -12.12 27.23 53.24
N GLY A 529 -11.38 28.18 53.83
CA GLY A 529 -10.30 27.90 54.78
C GLY A 529 -8.87 28.01 54.20
N PRO A 530 -7.85 27.47 54.90
CA PRO A 530 -6.42 27.73 54.61
C PRO A 530 -5.92 27.27 53.23
N LEU A 531 -6.64 26.37 52.56
CA LEU A 531 -6.30 25.82 51.22
C LEU A 531 -7.25 26.31 50.12
N GLY A 532 -8.13 27.27 50.43
CA GLY A 532 -9.17 27.74 49.50
C GLY A 532 -8.63 28.51 48.29
N ASP A 533 -7.51 29.23 48.45
CA ASP A 533 -6.89 29.98 47.36
C ASP A 533 -6.27 29.07 46.31
N GLU A 534 -5.52 28.04 46.73
CA GLU A 534 -4.95 27.00 45.87
C GLU A 534 -6.06 26.25 45.12
N ALA A 535 -7.13 25.90 45.81
CA ALA A 535 -8.24 25.18 45.22
C ALA A 535 -9.01 26.04 44.19
N ARG A 536 -9.24 27.33 44.46
CA ARG A 536 -9.81 28.27 43.46
C ARG A 536 -8.93 28.42 42.23
N ARG A 537 -7.60 28.51 42.40
CA ARG A 537 -6.64 28.54 41.28
C ARG A 537 -6.72 27.28 40.43
N TYR A 538 -6.74 26.12 41.07
CA TYR A 538 -6.88 24.84 40.38
C TYR A 538 -8.17 24.78 39.57
N LEU A 539 -9.32 25.14 40.18
CA LEU A 539 -10.62 25.15 39.51
C LEU A 539 -10.67 26.12 38.31
N ALA A 540 -9.95 27.24 38.39
CA ALA A 540 -9.84 28.22 37.30
C ALA A 540 -8.91 27.81 36.15
N GLY A 541 -8.35 26.59 36.16
CA GLY A 541 -7.45 26.13 35.11
C GLY A 541 -5.97 26.44 35.36
N ALA A 542 -5.64 27.24 36.39
CA ALA A 542 -4.26 27.68 36.63
C ALA A 542 -3.34 26.56 37.14
N SER A 543 -2.04 26.68 36.84
CA SER A 543 -1.01 25.80 37.39
C SER A 543 -0.82 26.06 38.89
N VAL A 544 -0.84 25.01 39.71
CA VAL A 544 -0.63 25.08 41.16
C VAL A 544 0.68 24.38 41.52
N ASP A 545 1.54 25.04 42.29
CA ASP A 545 2.79 24.47 42.78
C ASP A 545 2.54 23.60 44.02
N TRP A 546 2.20 22.33 43.80
CA TRP A 546 1.86 21.36 44.84
C TRP A 546 2.99 21.10 45.84
N ARG A 547 4.26 21.41 45.49
CA ARG A 547 5.40 21.24 46.38
C ARG A 547 5.30 22.13 47.62
N ARG A 548 4.58 23.25 47.54
CA ARG A 548 4.35 24.15 48.67
C ARG A 548 3.42 23.57 49.73
N LEU A 549 2.59 22.60 49.35
CA LEU A 549 1.64 21.93 50.25
C LEU A 549 2.22 20.62 50.83
N SER A 550 3.36 20.15 50.31
CA SER A 550 4.04 18.94 50.77
C SER A 550 5.20 19.29 51.69
N ASP A 551 5.35 18.55 52.79
CA ASP A 551 6.51 18.62 53.70
C ASP A 551 7.70 17.78 53.21
N GLY A 552 7.65 17.29 51.96
CA GLY A 552 8.69 16.47 51.34
C GLY A 552 8.75 15.03 51.85
N ARG A 553 7.84 14.64 52.76
CA ARG A 553 7.75 13.29 53.34
C ARG A 553 6.64 12.43 52.72
N ARG A 554 5.95 12.94 51.71
CA ARG A 554 4.77 12.33 51.09
C ARG A 554 5.18 11.33 50.02
N ARG A 555 4.42 10.23 49.93
CA ARG A 555 4.67 9.15 48.96
C ARG A 555 3.49 8.99 48.01
N ILE A 556 3.76 8.37 46.87
CA ILE A 556 2.73 7.96 45.91
C ILE A 556 2.03 6.71 46.45
N VAL A 557 0.71 6.76 46.57
CA VAL A 557 -0.14 5.63 46.98
C VAL A 557 -1.03 5.19 45.83
N ARG A 558 -1.57 3.97 45.94
CA ARG A 558 -2.51 3.47 44.93
C ARG A 558 -3.82 4.22 45.01
N LEU A 559 -4.25 4.79 43.89
CA LEU A 559 -5.56 5.39 43.71
C LEU A 559 -6.20 4.87 42.41
N PRO A 560 -7.54 4.93 42.28
CA PRO A 560 -8.22 4.67 41.02
C PRO A 560 -7.62 5.50 39.87
N GLY A 561 -7.44 4.84 38.72
CA GLY A 561 -7.07 5.51 37.48
C GLY A 561 -8.27 6.18 36.82
N TYR A 562 -7.99 7.02 35.83
CA TYR A 562 -8.97 7.74 35.02
C TYR A 562 -10.12 6.85 34.53
N ALA A 563 -11.33 7.41 34.51
CA ALA A 563 -12.53 6.74 34.04
C ALA A 563 -12.94 7.33 32.70
N PHE A 564 -12.65 6.62 31.61
CA PHE A 564 -12.93 7.08 30.24
C PHE A 564 -14.42 7.25 29.96
N ASP A 565 -14.74 8.25 29.14
CA ASP A 565 -16.03 8.39 28.46
C ASP A 565 -16.25 7.18 27.53
N THR A 566 -17.51 6.78 27.39
CA THR A 566 -17.94 5.64 26.58
C THR A 566 -18.68 6.10 25.33
N THR A 567 -18.22 7.21 24.74
CA THR A 567 -18.76 7.73 23.48
C THR A 567 -18.56 6.70 22.36
N PRO A 568 -19.62 6.34 21.61
CA PRO A 568 -19.51 5.41 20.48
C PRO A 568 -18.53 5.92 19.42
N ALA A 569 -17.67 5.02 18.96
CA ALA A 569 -16.62 5.25 17.98
C ALA A 569 -16.54 4.01 17.06
N TRP A 570 -17.53 3.86 16.19
CA TRP A 570 -17.62 2.71 15.28
C TRP A 570 -18.36 3.04 14.01
N VAL A 571 -17.80 2.64 12.88
CA VAL A 571 -18.45 2.81 11.57
C VAL A 571 -19.53 1.75 11.44
N GLN A 572 -20.77 2.18 11.23
CA GLN A 572 -21.89 1.27 11.00
C GLN A 572 -21.86 0.73 9.57
N PHE A 573 -22.02 -0.58 9.42
CA PHE A 573 -22.15 -1.18 8.08
C PHE A 573 -23.56 -0.92 7.54
N PRO A 574 -23.72 -0.35 6.34
CA PRO A 574 -25.02 0.10 5.87
C PRO A 574 -25.90 -1.06 5.41
N ASP A 575 -27.13 -1.18 5.89
CA ASP A 575 -28.10 -2.21 5.43
C ASP A 575 -28.40 -2.11 3.93
N THR A 576 -28.19 -0.92 3.35
CA THR A 576 -28.38 -0.64 1.92
C THR A 576 -27.29 -1.22 1.03
N TRP A 577 -26.25 -1.86 1.58
CA TRP A 577 -25.16 -2.44 0.78
C TRP A 577 -25.69 -3.39 -0.30
N ARG A 578 -26.78 -4.13 -0.04
CA ARG A 578 -27.39 -5.03 -1.03
C ARG A 578 -27.96 -4.29 -2.23
N ALA A 579 -28.56 -3.12 -2.00
CA ALA A 579 -29.07 -2.25 -3.06
C ALA A 579 -27.94 -1.48 -3.76
N GLN A 580 -26.88 -1.12 -3.02
CA GLN A 580 -25.71 -0.41 -3.56
C GLN A 580 -24.76 -1.32 -4.35
N LEU A 581 -24.64 -2.60 -3.97
CA LEU A 581 -23.96 -3.67 -4.72
C LEU A 581 -24.86 -4.34 -5.74
N SER A 582 -26.16 -4.05 -5.74
CA SER A 582 -27.00 -4.20 -6.94
C SER A 582 -26.64 -3.16 -8.00
N LEU A 583 -25.38 -2.77 -8.11
CA LEU A 583 -24.81 -2.29 -9.35
C LEU A 583 -24.55 -3.52 -10.21
N GLY A 584 -25.65 -4.09 -10.70
CA GLY A 584 -25.61 -4.73 -12.01
C GLY A 584 -25.35 -3.63 -13.02
N THR A 585 -24.10 -3.14 -13.12
CA THR A 585 -23.63 -2.68 -14.40
C THR A 585 -23.48 -3.95 -15.21
N VAL A 586 -24.48 -4.21 -16.06
CA VAL A 586 -24.22 -4.98 -17.27
C VAL A 586 -23.06 -4.25 -17.91
N ASP A 587 -21.85 -4.80 -17.82
CA ASP A 587 -20.76 -4.36 -18.66
C ASP A 587 -21.28 -4.61 -20.08
N GLU A 588 -21.53 -3.53 -20.82
CA GLU A 588 -21.68 -3.66 -22.26
C GLU A 588 -20.34 -4.20 -22.74
N GLU A 589 -20.33 -5.45 -23.23
CA GLU A 589 -19.13 -6.02 -23.84
C GLU A 589 -18.77 -5.18 -25.07
N HIS A 590 -17.63 -4.50 -24.99
CA HIS A 590 -17.07 -3.78 -26.12
C HIS A 590 -16.12 -4.70 -26.90
N PRO A 591 -15.96 -4.50 -28.22
CA PRO A 591 -14.99 -5.25 -29.00
C PRO A 591 -13.57 -5.15 -28.42
N VAL A 592 -12.88 -6.28 -28.38
CA VAL A 592 -11.46 -6.37 -28.00
C VAL A 592 -10.52 -6.24 -29.21
N THR A 593 -11.08 -6.14 -30.42
CA THR A 593 -10.36 -6.07 -31.69
C THR A 593 -10.74 -4.84 -32.48
N HIS A 594 -9.73 -4.16 -33.02
CA HIS A 594 -9.83 -2.93 -33.78
C HIS A 594 -8.86 -2.98 -34.98
N ASP A 595 -8.91 -1.96 -35.84
CA ASP A 595 -8.01 -1.82 -36.98
C ASP A 595 -7.77 -0.34 -37.32
N VAL A 596 -6.82 -0.10 -38.21
CA VAL A 596 -6.53 1.22 -38.77
C VAL A 596 -6.64 1.17 -40.29
N VAL A 597 -7.59 1.94 -40.83
CA VAL A 597 -7.86 2.02 -42.26
C VAL A 597 -7.55 3.41 -42.80
N PHE A 598 -7.25 3.52 -44.09
CA PHE A 598 -7.13 4.80 -44.77
C PHE A 598 -8.45 5.15 -45.47
N ALA A 599 -9.09 6.24 -45.06
CA ALA A 599 -10.35 6.70 -45.60
C ALA A 599 -10.16 7.98 -46.43
N PRO A 600 -11.03 8.25 -47.43
CA PRO A 600 -11.01 9.51 -48.17
C PRO A 600 -11.03 10.73 -47.25
N ALA A 601 -10.11 11.67 -47.48
CA ALA A 601 -10.04 12.95 -46.81
C ALA A 601 -10.57 14.06 -47.72
N ALA A 602 -11.09 15.14 -47.13
CA ALA A 602 -11.34 16.37 -47.86
C ALA A 602 -10.03 17.04 -48.29
N ASP A 603 -10.09 17.91 -49.30
CA ASP A 603 -8.95 18.72 -49.72
C ASP A 603 -8.37 19.50 -48.53
N PRO A 604 -7.05 19.76 -48.52
CA PRO A 604 -6.40 20.45 -47.40
C PRO A 604 -7.04 21.83 -47.12
N ALA A 605 -7.14 22.19 -45.84
CA ALA A 605 -7.57 23.52 -45.43
C ALA A 605 -6.75 24.66 -46.08
N SER A 606 -7.34 25.85 -46.14
CA SER A 606 -6.75 27.02 -46.80
C SER A 606 -5.31 27.29 -46.36
N PRO A 607 -4.37 27.52 -47.31
CA PRO A 607 -2.95 27.61 -47.02
C PRO A 607 -2.59 28.84 -46.18
N THR A 608 -1.57 28.69 -45.33
CA THR A 608 -1.00 29.80 -44.55
C THR A 608 -0.19 30.75 -45.45
N PRO A 609 -0.54 32.06 -45.56
CA PRO A 609 0.22 32.99 -46.39
C PRO A 609 1.62 33.29 -45.81
N GLY A 610 2.62 33.53 -46.67
CA GLY A 610 3.94 34.00 -46.25
C GLY A 610 4.87 32.92 -45.68
N ALA A 611 4.69 31.66 -46.06
CA ALA A 611 5.55 30.55 -45.66
C ALA A 611 6.96 30.68 -46.26
N ARG A 612 7.99 30.50 -45.41
CA ARG A 612 9.39 30.33 -45.81
C ARG A 612 9.76 28.88 -45.59
N VAL A 613 10.11 28.19 -46.67
CA VAL A 613 10.22 26.73 -46.70
C VAL A 613 11.66 26.30 -46.90
N LEU A 614 12.18 25.47 -45.99
CA LEU A 614 13.45 24.76 -46.17
C LEU A 614 13.16 23.30 -46.45
N ALA A 615 13.71 22.73 -47.52
CA ALA A 615 13.58 21.32 -47.84
C ALA A 615 14.93 20.59 -47.81
N LEU A 616 15.01 19.51 -47.05
CA LEU A 616 16.16 18.60 -46.98
C LEU A 616 15.91 17.44 -47.95
N VAL A 617 16.75 17.29 -48.97
CA VAL A 617 16.54 16.30 -50.03
C VAL A 617 17.78 15.45 -50.29
N ASP A 618 17.54 14.19 -50.66
CA ASP A 618 18.57 13.32 -51.21
C ASP A 618 18.72 13.58 -52.72
N PRO A 619 19.91 13.99 -53.21
CA PRO A 619 20.15 14.25 -54.63
C PRO A 619 19.98 13.02 -55.52
N ASP A 620 20.03 11.81 -54.96
CA ASP A 620 19.83 10.55 -55.69
C ASP A 620 18.35 10.22 -55.90
N THR A 621 17.44 11.05 -55.37
CA THR A 621 15.99 10.95 -55.55
C THR A 621 15.44 12.15 -56.36
N ASP A 622 14.22 12.03 -56.85
CA ASP A 622 13.51 13.12 -57.55
C ASP A 622 12.69 14.02 -56.60
N ALA A 623 12.80 13.88 -55.28
CA ALA A 623 12.13 14.76 -54.30
C ALA A 623 12.43 16.24 -54.58
N GLY A 624 13.69 16.57 -54.89
CA GLY A 624 14.09 17.93 -55.24
C GLY A 624 13.43 18.46 -56.52
N GLN A 625 13.13 17.59 -57.49
CA GLN A 625 12.42 17.96 -58.73
C GLN A 625 10.94 18.19 -58.45
N LEU A 626 10.31 17.31 -57.67
CA LEU A 626 8.91 17.44 -57.25
C LEU A 626 8.70 18.74 -56.46
N LEU A 627 9.55 19.00 -55.45
CA LEU A 627 9.46 20.20 -54.62
C LEU A 627 9.70 21.48 -55.43
N ALA A 628 10.66 21.48 -56.37
CA ALA A 628 10.86 22.63 -57.27
C ALA A 628 9.65 22.90 -58.17
N ALA A 629 8.89 21.86 -58.54
CA ALA A 629 7.69 21.98 -59.36
C ALA A 629 6.44 22.50 -58.61
N THR A 630 6.48 22.57 -57.27
CA THR A 630 5.35 23.03 -56.44
C THR A 630 5.01 24.51 -56.62
N GLY A 631 5.98 25.34 -57.03
CA GLY A 631 5.79 26.80 -57.12
C GLY A 631 5.64 27.49 -55.76
N LEU A 632 6.29 26.97 -54.72
CA LEU A 632 6.43 27.66 -53.42
C LEU A 632 7.26 28.96 -53.58
N ASP A 633 6.73 30.07 -53.08
CA ASP A 633 7.27 31.42 -53.33
C ASP A 633 8.67 31.65 -52.71
N ASP A 634 8.94 31.07 -51.53
CA ASP A 634 10.22 31.16 -50.81
C ASP A 634 10.68 29.75 -50.38
N LEU A 635 11.13 28.95 -51.37
CA LEU A 635 11.64 27.60 -51.18
C LEU A 635 13.17 27.56 -51.30
N ARG A 636 13.83 27.09 -50.24
CA ARG A 636 15.25 26.72 -50.24
C ARG A 636 15.39 25.20 -50.21
N VAL A 637 16.05 24.62 -51.22
CA VAL A 637 16.38 23.18 -51.26
C VAL A 637 17.84 22.98 -50.85
N LEU A 638 18.07 22.23 -49.77
CA LEU A 638 19.39 21.83 -49.28
C LEU A 638 19.60 20.33 -49.57
N ARG A 639 20.55 20.01 -50.45
CA ARG A 639 20.84 18.62 -50.84
C ARG A 639 21.92 18.01 -49.95
N LEU A 640 21.86 16.70 -49.73
CA LEU A 640 22.98 15.98 -49.12
C LEU A 640 24.28 16.24 -49.90
N GLY A 641 25.37 16.50 -49.18
CA GLY A 641 26.67 16.85 -49.75
C GLY A 641 26.85 18.34 -50.10
N GLU A 642 25.80 19.17 -50.10
CA GLU A 642 25.90 20.63 -50.24
C GLU A 642 26.16 21.30 -48.87
N PRO A 643 26.93 22.40 -48.81
CA PRO A 643 27.18 23.07 -47.53
C PRO A 643 25.93 23.77 -46.98
N VAL A 644 25.66 23.60 -45.68
CA VAL A 644 24.47 24.19 -45.00
C VAL A 644 24.49 25.73 -45.07
N ARG A 645 25.67 26.34 -44.95
CA ARG A 645 25.94 27.75 -45.23
C ARG A 645 27.12 27.90 -46.20
N PRO A 646 27.18 28.98 -47.01
CA PRO A 646 28.32 29.22 -47.89
C PRO A 646 29.66 29.15 -47.14
N GLY A 647 30.55 28.23 -47.55
CA GLY A 647 31.87 28.04 -46.93
C GLY A 647 31.91 27.13 -45.68
N GLY A 648 30.77 26.57 -45.27
CA GLY A 648 30.67 25.59 -44.17
C GLY A 648 30.96 24.15 -44.58
N ALA A 649 30.78 23.22 -43.65
CA ALA A 649 30.88 21.79 -43.92
C ALA A 649 29.68 21.30 -44.76
N PRO A 650 29.85 20.27 -45.62
CA PRO A 650 28.75 19.67 -46.36
C PRO A 650 27.72 19.04 -45.42
N PHE A 651 26.44 19.09 -45.80
CA PHE A 651 25.35 18.44 -45.09
C PHE A 651 25.52 16.91 -45.16
N ASP A 652 25.77 16.30 -44.00
CA ASP A 652 25.82 14.84 -43.82
C ASP A 652 24.63 14.40 -42.95
N ALA A 653 23.81 13.48 -43.47
CA ALA A 653 22.64 12.93 -42.78
C ALA A 653 23.00 12.16 -41.49
N ARG A 654 24.28 11.82 -41.27
CA ARG A 654 24.77 11.11 -40.08
C ARG A 654 25.47 12.03 -39.07
N SER A 655 25.59 13.33 -39.37
CA SER A 655 26.30 14.29 -38.53
C SER A 655 25.34 15.12 -37.67
N ALA A 656 25.42 14.97 -36.36
CA ALA A 656 24.68 15.82 -35.41
C ALA A 656 25.01 17.31 -35.58
N ASP A 657 26.26 17.63 -35.93
CA ASP A 657 26.71 19.01 -36.16
C ASP A 657 26.02 19.65 -37.37
N SER A 658 25.77 18.87 -38.43
CA SER A 658 25.01 19.35 -39.59
C SER A 658 23.59 19.74 -39.20
N PHE A 659 22.90 18.95 -38.36
CA PHE A 659 21.55 19.27 -37.89
C PHE A 659 21.54 20.45 -36.90
N ALA A 660 22.57 20.61 -36.07
CA ALA A 660 22.73 21.81 -35.23
C ALA A 660 22.94 23.08 -36.07
N GLU A 661 23.60 22.99 -37.23
CA GLU A 661 23.73 24.11 -38.17
C GLU A 661 22.41 24.39 -38.91
N ILE A 662 21.66 23.35 -39.29
CA ILE A 662 20.32 23.47 -39.88
C ILE A 662 19.35 24.14 -38.89
N ALA A 663 19.35 23.74 -37.61
CA ALA A 663 18.51 24.36 -36.59
C ALA A 663 18.83 25.85 -36.39
N ARG A 664 20.12 26.23 -36.40
CA ARG A 664 20.55 27.64 -36.39
C ARG A 664 20.12 28.39 -37.65
N LEU A 665 20.18 27.75 -38.81
CA LEU A 665 19.71 28.34 -40.07
C LEU A 665 18.21 28.60 -40.05
N VAL A 666 17.43 27.64 -39.53
CA VAL A 666 15.99 27.76 -39.37
C VAL A 666 15.63 28.99 -38.53
N ASP A 667 16.35 29.20 -37.42
CA ASP A 667 16.15 30.36 -36.54
C ASP A 667 16.63 31.67 -37.21
N ASP A 668 17.87 31.73 -37.71
CA ASP A 668 18.48 32.92 -38.31
C ASP A 668 17.70 33.42 -39.54
N ASP A 669 17.28 32.52 -40.43
CA ASP A 669 16.55 32.84 -41.67
C ASP A 669 15.03 32.89 -41.44
N GLY A 670 14.56 32.59 -40.22
CA GLY A 670 13.15 32.60 -39.81
C GLY A 670 12.26 31.66 -40.63
N ILE A 671 12.77 30.47 -40.94
CA ILE A 671 12.04 29.43 -41.66
C ILE A 671 10.79 29.03 -40.86
N THR A 672 9.64 29.02 -41.53
CA THR A 672 8.35 28.68 -40.89
C THR A 672 7.90 27.25 -41.19
N HIS A 673 8.40 26.66 -42.29
CA HIS A 673 8.08 25.30 -42.69
C HIS A 673 9.36 24.54 -43.06
N LEU A 674 9.51 23.33 -42.55
CA LEU A 674 10.64 22.45 -42.82
C LEU A 674 10.14 21.15 -43.45
N VAL A 675 10.66 20.80 -44.62
CA VAL A 675 10.33 19.54 -45.30
C VAL A 675 11.52 18.58 -45.17
N HIS A 676 11.32 17.47 -44.47
CA HIS A 676 12.26 16.35 -44.43
C HIS A 676 11.86 15.35 -45.53
N ALA A 677 12.59 15.35 -46.65
CA ALA A 677 12.32 14.51 -47.82
C ALA A 677 13.52 13.60 -48.16
N LEU A 678 14.18 13.07 -47.12
CA LEU A 678 15.29 12.12 -47.29
C LEU A 678 14.78 10.69 -47.52
N GLY A 679 13.60 10.33 -47.01
CA GLY A 679 12.94 9.03 -47.20
C GLY A 679 12.09 8.94 -48.47
N PHE A 680 12.65 9.37 -49.61
CA PHE A 680 11.94 9.47 -50.89
C PHE A 680 12.39 8.44 -51.93
N ASP A 681 12.87 7.29 -51.44
CA ASP A 681 13.40 6.20 -52.26
C ASP A 681 12.30 5.61 -53.17
N ALA A 682 12.66 5.13 -54.37
CA ALA A 682 11.70 4.65 -55.36
C ALA A 682 11.37 3.16 -55.28
N THR A 683 12.21 2.38 -54.58
CA THR A 683 12.10 0.91 -54.47
C THR A 683 12.53 0.48 -53.08
N PRO A 684 12.00 -0.61 -52.51
CA PRO A 684 12.39 -1.11 -51.18
C PRO A 684 13.87 -1.53 -51.12
N ALA A 685 14.47 -1.51 -49.92
CA ALA A 685 15.83 -1.99 -49.70
C ALA A 685 15.99 -3.46 -50.13
N ALA A 686 17.01 -3.76 -50.94
CA ALA A 686 17.25 -5.09 -51.48
C ALA A 686 17.89 -6.04 -50.46
N ASP A 687 18.76 -5.51 -49.60
CA ASP A 687 19.49 -6.23 -48.58
C ASP A 687 19.65 -5.41 -47.28
N LEU A 688 20.24 -6.03 -46.27
CA LEU A 688 20.43 -5.39 -44.96
C LEU A 688 21.37 -4.19 -45.02
N ALA A 689 22.41 -4.21 -45.86
CA ALA A 689 23.37 -3.12 -45.92
C ALA A 689 22.71 -1.85 -46.51
N GLU A 690 21.83 -2.03 -47.49
CA GLU A 690 21.00 -0.95 -48.01
C GLU A 690 19.96 -0.48 -46.98
N LEU A 691 19.34 -1.40 -46.24
CA LEU A 691 18.41 -1.05 -45.15
C LEU A 691 19.10 -0.20 -44.08
N ASP A 692 20.26 -0.62 -43.58
CA ASP A 692 21.06 0.12 -42.59
C ASP A 692 21.42 1.53 -43.08
N LEU A 693 21.84 1.63 -44.34
CA LEU A 693 22.17 2.91 -44.97
C LEU A 693 20.95 3.84 -44.99
N ARG A 694 19.78 3.33 -45.37
CA ARG A 694 18.53 4.09 -45.45
C ARG A 694 17.98 4.43 -44.07
N THR A 695 18.01 3.53 -43.10
CA THR A 695 17.62 3.83 -41.71
C THR A 695 18.50 4.94 -41.13
N GLY A 696 19.80 4.92 -41.41
CA GLY A 696 20.73 5.99 -41.07
C GLY A 696 20.40 7.32 -41.76
N LYS A 697 20.14 7.29 -43.08
CA LYS A 697 19.82 8.47 -43.90
C LYS A 697 18.46 9.08 -43.56
N ASN A 698 17.47 8.26 -43.21
CA ASN A 698 16.06 8.65 -43.16
C ASN A 698 15.58 8.80 -41.71
N LEU A 699 15.65 7.74 -40.92
CA LEU A 699 15.10 7.71 -39.55
C LEU A 699 16.05 8.38 -38.55
N HIS A 700 17.34 8.04 -38.59
CA HIS A 700 18.32 8.62 -37.67
C HIS A 700 18.54 10.11 -37.94
N SER A 701 18.45 10.55 -39.20
CA SER A 701 18.50 11.97 -39.55
C SER A 701 17.30 12.74 -39.00
N LEU A 702 16.09 12.18 -39.07
CA LEU A 702 14.90 12.80 -38.48
C LEU A 702 15.07 12.90 -36.95
N PHE A 703 15.63 11.87 -36.29
CA PHE A 703 15.91 11.89 -34.85
C PHE A 703 16.87 13.02 -34.47
N GLN A 704 18.00 13.11 -35.18
CA GLN A 704 19.00 14.16 -34.94
C GLN A 704 18.46 15.55 -35.25
N LEU A 705 17.67 15.69 -36.32
CA LEU A 705 17.00 16.93 -36.68
C LEU A 705 16.05 17.38 -35.56
N THR A 706 15.13 16.52 -35.13
CA THR A 706 14.18 16.84 -34.05
C THR A 706 14.92 17.28 -32.79
N LYS A 707 15.97 16.56 -32.40
CA LYS A 707 16.78 16.91 -31.23
C LYS A 707 17.45 18.28 -31.37
N ALA A 708 17.99 18.59 -32.55
CA ALA A 708 18.61 19.89 -32.84
C ALA A 708 17.58 21.03 -32.81
N LEU A 709 16.39 20.83 -33.39
CA LEU A 709 15.30 21.81 -33.36
C LEU A 709 14.80 22.07 -31.93
N MET A 710 14.58 21.01 -31.14
CA MET A 710 14.20 21.12 -29.73
C MET A 710 15.25 21.87 -28.91
N ALA A 711 16.54 21.55 -29.11
CA ALA A 711 17.64 22.21 -28.42
C ALA A 711 17.77 23.70 -28.78
N ALA A 712 17.42 24.07 -30.03
CA ALA A 712 17.40 25.45 -30.49
C ALA A 712 16.12 26.21 -30.07
N GLY A 713 15.09 25.53 -29.56
CA GLY A 713 13.85 26.18 -29.13
C GLY A 713 12.96 26.71 -30.26
N VAL A 714 13.13 26.18 -31.48
CA VAL A 714 12.45 26.68 -32.69
C VAL A 714 10.98 26.26 -32.76
N LYS A 715 10.17 27.08 -33.42
CA LYS A 715 8.73 26.83 -33.63
C LYS A 715 8.43 26.87 -35.12
N LEU A 716 7.96 25.76 -35.70
CA LEU A 716 7.68 25.63 -37.13
C LEU A 716 6.75 24.45 -37.43
N GLU A 717 6.30 24.36 -38.68
CA GLU A 717 5.59 23.19 -39.22
C GLU A 717 6.59 22.27 -39.96
N LEU A 718 6.66 21.00 -39.53
CA LEU A 718 7.54 19.97 -40.05
C LEU A 718 6.74 18.98 -40.90
N THR A 719 7.00 18.97 -42.21
CA THR A 719 6.47 17.97 -43.13
C THR A 719 7.50 16.86 -43.34
N VAL A 720 7.17 15.63 -42.99
CA VAL A 720 7.95 14.45 -43.36
C VAL A 720 7.37 13.90 -44.66
N LEU A 721 8.07 14.14 -45.77
CA LEU A 721 7.64 13.79 -47.12
C LEU A 721 8.27 12.47 -47.54
N THR A 722 7.43 11.49 -47.85
CA THR A 722 7.84 10.14 -48.26
C THR A 722 7.18 9.71 -49.56
N ARG A 723 7.74 8.68 -50.20
CA ARG A 723 7.19 8.08 -51.41
C ARG A 723 6.81 6.63 -51.16
N ARG A 724 5.54 6.31 -51.37
CA ARG A 724 4.95 4.98 -51.16
C ARG A 724 5.50 4.31 -49.90
N ALA A 725 5.66 5.06 -48.81
CA ALA A 725 6.18 4.53 -47.56
C ALA A 725 5.10 3.81 -46.73
N VAL A 726 3.83 4.10 -46.97
CA VAL A 726 2.69 3.54 -46.21
C VAL A 726 1.73 2.81 -47.14
N CYS A 727 1.31 1.60 -46.74
CA CYS A 727 0.26 0.86 -47.42
C CYS A 727 -1.10 1.53 -47.19
N ALA A 728 -1.71 2.09 -48.22
CA ALA A 728 -3.07 2.62 -48.20
C ALA A 728 -4.10 1.49 -48.07
N HIS A 729 -3.86 0.35 -48.71
CA HIS A 729 -4.67 -0.86 -48.62
C HIS A 729 -3.79 -2.11 -48.58
N ASP A 730 -4.39 -3.26 -48.25
CA ASP A 730 -3.68 -4.54 -48.26
C ASP A 730 -3.14 -4.87 -49.65
N ALA A 731 -1.94 -5.46 -49.69
CA ALA A 731 -1.23 -5.88 -50.90
C ALA A 731 -0.93 -4.74 -51.91
N GLU A 732 -0.75 -3.50 -51.43
CA GLU A 732 -0.31 -2.41 -52.30
C GLU A 732 1.11 -2.68 -52.84
N PRO A 733 1.34 -2.58 -54.16
CA PRO A 733 2.64 -2.88 -54.75
C PRO A 733 3.64 -1.73 -54.59
N ASP A 734 4.93 -2.07 -54.67
CA ASP A 734 6.06 -1.13 -54.71
C ASP A 734 6.14 -0.19 -53.48
N VAL A 735 5.71 -0.67 -52.31
CA VAL A 735 5.76 0.08 -51.04
C VAL A 735 7.15 -0.02 -50.41
N VAL A 736 7.76 1.13 -50.11
CA VAL A 736 9.05 1.26 -49.43
C VAL A 736 8.84 1.20 -47.92
N VAL A 737 8.54 0.00 -47.44
CA VAL A 737 8.04 -0.25 -46.07
C VAL A 737 8.97 0.26 -44.96
N GLU A 738 10.28 0.30 -45.18
CA GLU A 738 11.26 0.80 -44.21
C GLU A 738 11.05 2.28 -43.85
N ASN A 739 10.53 3.08 -44.78
CA ASN A 739 10.23 4.49 -44.54
C ASN A 739 8.95 4.69 -43.72
N GLY A 740 8.13 3.64 -43.54
CA GLY A 740 6.99 3.66 -42.61
C GLY A 740 7.40 3.94 -41.15
N ALA A 741 8.64 3.61 -40.76
CA ALA A 741 9.15 3.93 -39.43
C ALA A 741 9.17 5.45 -39.12
N LEU A 742 9.29 6.29 -40.15
CA LEU A 742 9.23 7.75 -40.01
C LEU A 742 7.85 8.19 -39.49
N VAL A 743 6.78 7.54 -39.94
CA VAL A 743 5.40 7.85 -39.51
C VAL A 743 5.23 7.59 -38.02
N GLY A 744 5.62 6.39 -37.57
CA GLY A 744 5.60 6.03 -36.15
C GLY A 744 6.39 7.00 -35.29
N PHE A 745 7.59 7.43 -35.73
CA PHE A 745 8.37 8.41 -34.99
C PHE A 745 7.70 9.79 -34.95
N GLY A 746 7.23 10.32 -36.09
CA GLY A 746 6.71 11.70 -36.10
C GLY A 746 5.40 11.87 -35.33
N LYS A 747 4.60 10.80 -35.13
CA LYS A 747 3.47 10.81 -34.19
C LYS A 747 3.88 11.10 -32.74
N VAL A 748 5.14 10.86 -32.38
CA VAL A 748 5.68 11.15 -31.03
C VAL A 748 6.21 12.57 -30.92
N ILE A 749 6.82 13.11 -31.99
CA ILE A 749 7.46 14.43 -32.01
C ILE A 749 6.49 15.52 -31.53
N GLY A 750 5.28 15.58 -32.10
CA GLY A 750 4.29 16.60 -31.74
C GLY A 750 3.79 16.50 -30.28
N ARG A 751 3.87 15.31 -29.68
CA ARG A 751 3.47 15.08 -28.28
C ARG A 751 4.56 15.43 -27.28
N GLU A 752 5.83 15.26 -27.66
CA GLU A 752 6.97 15.63 -26.82
C GLU A 752 7.36 17.10 -26.97
N TYR A 753 7.09 17.70 -28.12
CA TYR A 753 7.43 19.09 -28.40
C TYR A 753 6.35 19.79 -29.24
N PRO A 754 5.27 20.29 -28.59
CA PRO A 754 4.10 20.87 -29.25
C PRO A 754 4.36 22.10 -30.13
N TYR A 755 5.57 22.68 -30.06
CA TYR A 755 6.01 23.78 -30.91
C TYR A 755 6.41 23.35 -32.33
N LEU A 756 6.55 22.05 -32.57
CA LEU A 756 6.66 21.47 -33.91
C LEU A 756 5.31 20.85 -34.28
N GLY A 757 4.62 21.46 -35.23
CA GLY A 757 3.48 20.81 -35.87
C GLY A 757 4.00 19.80 -36.88
N VAL A 758 3.55 18.55 -36.81
CA VAL A 758 4.11 17.46 -37.62
C VAL A 758 3.05 16.91 -38.56
N THR A 759 3.41 16.82 -39.83
CA THR A 759 2.58 16.25 -40.89
C THR A 759 3.37 15.20 -41.65
N HIS A 760 2.86 13.98 -41.71
CA HIS A 760 3.38 12.93 -42.57
C HIS A 760 2.63 12.95 -43.88
N LEU A 761 3.35 13.23 -44.96
CA LEU A 761 2.82 13.26 -46.31
C LEU A 761 3.48 12.15 -47.11
N ASP A 762 2.70 11.15 -47.51
CA ASP A 762 3.20 10.04 -48.32
C ASP A 762 2.49 10.00 -49.67
N VAL A 763 3.28 10.05 -50.75
CA VAL A 763 2.75 10.29 -52.09
C VAL A 763 3.12 9.17 -53.06
N ASP A 764 2.27 8.95 -54.05
CA ASP A 764 2.62 8.12 -55.20
C ASP A 764 3.39 8.93 -56.26
N PRO A 765 3.98 8.26 -57.27
CA PRO A 765 4.70 8.95 -58.36
C PRO A 765 3.82 9.87 -59.23
N GLY A 766 2.49 9.75 -59.17
CA GLY A 766 1.54 10.51 -59.99
C GLY A 766 1.00 11.76 -59.32
N VAL A 767 1.42 12.06 -58.09
CA VAL A 767 0.94 13.21 -57.32
C VAL A 767 1.18 14.54 -58.04
N SER A 768 0.18 15.43 -57.98
CA SER A 768 0.31 16.79 -58.51
C SER A 768 1.21 17.65 -57.60
N PRO A 769 2.15 18.45 -58.15
CA PRO A 769 2.90 19.42 -57.36
C PRO A 769 2.01 20.41 -56.59
N ASP A 770 0.83 20.75 -57.12
CA ASP A 770 -0.12 21.64 -56.44
C ASP A 770 -0.71 20.99 -55.17
N ALA A 771 -0.93 19.67 -55.20
CA ALA A 771 -1.42 18.93 -54.04
C ALA A 771 -0.35 18.88 -52.95
N VAL A 772 0.91 18.63 -53.32
CA VAL A 772 2.05 18.68 -52.39
C VAL A 772 2.21 20.08 -51.79
N ARG A 773 2.08 21.14 -52.60
CA ARG A 773 2.08 22.52 -52.10
C ARG A 773 0.97 22.79 -51.10
N ALA A 774 -0.25 22.33 -51.38
CA ALA A 774 -1.40 22.55 -50.50
C ALA A 774 -1.20 21.88 -49.13
N GLU A 775 -0.65 20.67 -49.10
CA GLU A 775 -0.37 19.95 -47.85
C GLU A 775 0.74 20.61 -47.04
N ILE A 776 1.84 21.03 -47.67
CA ILE A 776 2.96 21.70 -46.97
C ILE A 776 2.49 23.00 -46.30
N LEU A 777 1.54 23.72 -46.91
CA LEU A 777 1.03 24.99 -46.39
C LEU A 777 -0.20 24.84 -45.49
N SER A 778 -0.70 23.62 -45.33
CA SER A 778 -1.90 23.32 -44.55
C SER A 778 -1.60 23.40 -43.05
N PRO A 779 -2.52 23.95 -42.23
CA PRO A 779 -2.41 23.86 -40.77
C PRO A 779 -2.81 22.48 -40.22
N GLU A 780 -3.26 21.56 -41.08
CA GLU A 780 -3.65 20.21 -40.68
C GLU A 780 -2.43 19.35 -40.34
N ARG A 781 -2.56 18.58 -39.26
CA ARG A 781 -1.52 17.68 -38.72
C ARG A 781 -2.00 16.24 -38.78
N GLY A 782 -1.04 15.32 -38.86
CA GLY A 782 -1.27 13.88 -38.87
C GLY A 782 -0.76 13.19 -40.14
N VAL A 783 -1.35 12.05 -40.49
CA VAL A 783 -0.89 11.17 -41.58
C VAL A 783 -1.81 11.28 -42.78
N PHE A 784 -1.29 11.77 -43.90
CA PHE A 784 -2.02 11.94 -45.16
C PHE A 784 -1.32 11.21 -46.30
N LEU A 785 -2.11 10.45 -47.07
CA LEU A 785 -1.64 9.74 -48.25
C LEU A 785 -2.26 10.32 -49.51
N TRP A 786 -1.46 10.49 -50.56
CA TRP A 786 -1.96 10.73 -51.92
C TRP A 786 -1.79 9.47 -52.77
N ARG A 787 -2.92 8.91 -53.21
CA ARG A 787 -2.99 7.72 -54.08
C ARG A 787 -3.99 7.95 -55.20
N ASP A 788 -3.55 7.78 -56.44
CA ASP A 788 -4.38 7.92 -57.65
C ASP A 788 -5.17 9.24 -57.68
N GLY A 789 -4.53 10.34 -57.25
CA GLY A 789 -5.15 11.67 -57.18
C GLY A 789 -6.18 11.85 -56.06
N ARG A 790 -6.23 10.95 -55.07
CA ARG A 790 -7.10 11.04 -53.89
C ARG A 790 -6.27 11.22 -52.63
N ARG A 791 -6.73 12.13 -51.77
CA ARG A 791 -6.21 12.32 -50.42
C ARG A 791 -6.88 11.33 -49.48
N LEU A 792 -6.10 10.64 -48.67
CA LEU A 792 -6.55 9.70 -47.64
C LEU A 792 -6.00 10.11 -46.27
N HIS A 793 -6.69 9.75 -45.20
CA HIS A 793 -6.25 9.93 -43.83
C HIS A 793 -6.48 8.67 -42.99
N GLU A 794 -5.74 8.56 -41.89
CA GLU A 794 -5.80 7.41 -40.99
C GLU A 794 -7.05 7.45 -40.08
N VAL A 795 -7.80 6.34 -40.03
CA VAL A 795 -9.01 6.18 -39.21
C VAL A 795 -8.92 4.90 -38.37
N PHE A 796 -9.10 5.03 -37.07
CA PHE A 796 -9.23 3.92 -36.12
C PHE A 796 -10.67 3.40 -36.09
N VAL A 797 -10.85 2.10 -36.33
CA VAL A 797 -12.16 1.46 -36.47
C VAL A 797 -12.30 0.24 -35.56
N GLU A 798 -13.51 -0.06 -35.13
CA GLU A 798 -13.81 -1.30 -34.42
C GLU A 798 -13.87 -2.48 -35.40
N VAL A 799 -13.42 -3.65 -34.95
CA VAL A 799 -13.61 -4.94 -35.62
C VAL A 799 -14.35 -5.84 -34.64
N PRO A 800 -15.69 -5.74 -34.54
CA PRO A 800 -16.46 -6.48 -33.54
C PRO A 800 -16.34 -8.00 -33.66
N GLN A 801 -16.17 -8.49 -34.88
CA GLN A 801 -16.00 -9.91 -35.18
C GLN A 801 -14.86 -10.08 -36.17
N VAL A 802 -13.92 -10.97 -35.82
CA VAL A 802 -12.84 -11.38 -36.72
C VAL A 802 -13.30 -12.63 -37.48
N ASP A 803 -13.42 -12.52 -38.81
CA ASP A 803 -13.74 -13.68 -39.65
C ASP A 803 -12.59 -14.70 -39.62
N THR A 804 -12.89 -15.90 -39.12
CA THR A 804 -11.93 -17.00 -38.95
C THR A 804 -12.17 -18.16 -39.93
N ASP A 805 -12.87 -17.89 -41.03
CA ASP A 805 -13.17 -18.83 -42.12
C ASP A 805 -11.95 -19.12 -43.04
N GLY A 806 -10.73 -18.83 -42.55
CA GLY A 806 -9.49 -19.13 -43.24
C GLY A 806 -9.27 -20.65 -43.42
N PRO A 807 -8.66 -21.09 -44.54
CA PRO A 807 -8.65 -22.49 -44.95
C PRO A 807 -7.64 -23.41 -44.22
N GLN A 808 -6.92 -23.00 -43.17
CA GLN A 808 -5.76 -23.76 -42.67
C GLN A 808 -5.70 -23.95 -41.15
N SER A 809 -5.31 -25.16 -40.75
CA SER A 809 -4.67 -25.41 -39.46
C SER A 809 -3.23 -24.87 -39.53
N TYR A 810 -2.91 -23.88 -38.70
CA TYR A 810 -1.59 -23.23 -38.68
C TYR A 810 -0.53 -24.04 -37.89
N LEU A 811 -0.96 -25.05 -37.11
CA LEU A 811 -0.08 -25.97 -36.38
C LEU A 811 -0.13 -27.39 -36.98
N ARG A 812 1.00 -27.84 -37.52
CA ARG A 812 1.15 -29.17 -38.13
C ARG A 812 1.82 -30.15 -37.16
N PRO A 813 1.36 -31.41 -37.11
CA PRO A 813 2.15 -32.48 -36.48
C PRO A 813 3.55 -32.55 -37.09
N GLY A 814 4.57 -32.57 -36.24
CA GLY A 814 5.98 -32.54 -36.61
C GLY A 814 6.53 -31.18 -37.07
N GLY A 815 5.70 -30.12 -37.11
CA GLY A 815 6.08 -28.81 -37.61
C GLY A 815 7.09 -28.06 -36.72
N THR A 816 7.84 -27.13 -37.30
CA THR A 816 8.88 -26.34 -36.61
C THR A 816 8.50 -24.86 -36.54
N TYR A 817 8.42 -24.31 -35.33
CA TYR A 817 7.97 -22.94 -35.07
C TYR A 817 9.06 -22.14 -34.36
N LEU A 818 9.46 -21.02 -34.97
CA LEU A 818 10.48 -20.11 -34.43
C LEU A 818 9.82 -18.98 -33.64
N VAL A 819 10.18 -18.82 -32.38
CA VAL A 819 9.68 -17.75 -31.50
C VAL A 819 10.83 -16.86 -31.04
N THR A 820 10.94 -15.64 -31.58
CA THR A 820 11.92 -14.66 -31.10
C THR A 820 11.43 -14.01 -29.80
N GLY A 821 12.33 -13.76 -28.85
CA GLY A 821 11.89 -13.41 -27.49
C GLY A 821 11.24 -14.61 -26.78
N GLY A 822 11.54 -15.84 -27.21
CA GLY A 822 10.79 -17.05 -26.86
C GLY A 822 10.85 -17.46 -25.39
N THR A 823 11.83 -16.99 -24.62
CA THR A 823 11.88 -17.19 -23.16
C THR A 823 11.37 -15.97 -22.37
N GLY A 824 10.88 -14.93 -23.06
CA GLY A 824 10.16 -13.82 -22.45
C GLY A 824 8.72 -14.21 -22.15
N ALA A 825 8.02 -13.43 -21.31
CA ALA A 825 6.71 -13.83 -20.80
C ALA A 825 5.67 -14.08 -21.91
N LEU A 826 5.57 -13.19 -22.90
CA LEU A 826 4.67 -13.37 -24.05
C LEU A 826 5.11 -14.53 -24.95
N GLY A 827 6.41 -14.66 -25.23
CA GLY A 827 6.94 -15.76 -26.03
C GLY A 827 6.64 -17.13 -25.41
N LEU A 828 6.78 -17.26 -24.09
CA LEU A 828 6.43 -18.47 -23.34
C LEU A 828 4.93 -18.73 -23.32
N ALA A 829 4.09 -17.70 -23.17
CA ALA A 829 2.64 -17.84 -23.23
C ALA A 829 2.16 -18.39 -24.59
N VAL A 830 2.73 -17.88 -25.69
CA VAL A 830 2.45 -18.39 -27.04
C VAL A 830 2.97 -19.80 -27.23
N ALA A 831 4.22 -20.07 -26.83
CA ALA A 831 4.81 -21.41 -26.89
C ALA A 831 3.96 -22.44 -26.14
N HIS A 832 3.46 -22.07 -24.96
CA HIS A 832 2.58 -22.91 -24.16
C HIS A 832 1.23 -23.14 -24.85
N ALA A 833 0.62 -22.09 -25.41
CA ALA A 833 -0.62 -22.21 -26.18
C ALA A 833 -0.44 -23.14 -27.40
N PHE A 834 0.69 -23.04 -28.11
CA PHE A 834 1.00 -23.91 -29.26
C PHE A 834 1.21 -25.36 -28.82
N ALA A 835 2.04 -25.62 -27.81
CA ALA A 835 2.27 -26.97 -27.29
C ALA A 835 0.97 -27.63 -26.76
N THR A 836 0.10 -26.84 -26.11
CA THR A 836 -1.20 -27.31 -25.63
C THR A 836 -2.13 -27.69 -26.78
N ARG A 837 -2.13 -26.91 -27.87
CA ARG A 837 -3.00 -27.13 -29.03
C ARG A 837 -2.50 -28.22 -29.96
N GLN A 838 -1.18 -28.35 -30.12
CA GLN A 838 -0.52 -29.41 -30.88
C GLN A 838 0.75 -29.87 -30.14
N PRO A 839 0.69 -30.99 -29.39
CA PRO A 839 1.85 -31.53 -28.69
C PRO A 839 3.01 -31.93 -29.59
N ASP A 840 2.75 -32.51 -30.77
CA ASP A 840 3.82 -32.91 -31.70
C ASP A 840 4.28 -31.72 -32.55
N VAL A 841 4.98 -30.78 -31.93
CA VAL A 841 5.67 -29.67 -32.61
C VAL A 841 7.09 -29.51 -32.10
N THR A 842 7.92 -28.81 -32.87
CA THR A 842 9.23 -28.33 -32.44
C THR A 842 9.17 -26.83 -32.22
N LEU A 843 9.43 -26.38 -30.99
CA LEU A 843 9.45 -24.98 -30.60
C LEU A 843 10.89 -24.51 -30.48
N VAL A 844 11.32 -23.63 -31.38
CA VAL A 844 12.64 -22.98 -31.34
C VAL A 844 12.50 -21.63 -30.64
N LEU A 845 12.85 -21.57 -29.36
CA LEU A 845 12.75 -20.38 -28.52
C LEU A 845 14.06 -19.60 -28.57
N LEU A 846 14.08 -18.49 -29.29
CA LEU A 846 15.25 -17.63 -29.43
C LEU A 846 15.24 -16.53 -28.38
N SER A 847 16.30 -16.39 -27.60
CA SER A 847 16.44 -15.28 -26.65
C SER A 847 17.90 -14.93 -26.36
N ARG A 848 18.20 -13.67 -26.06
CA ARG A 848 19.57 -13.18 -25.82
C ARG A 848 20.29 -13.95 -24.70
N SER A 849 19.57 -14.23 -23.61
CA SER A 849 20.13 -14.89 -22.43
C SER A 849 20.24 -16.41 -22.54
N GLY A 850 19.53 -17.04 -23.49
CA GLY A 850 19.40 -18.49 -23.58
C GLY A 850 18.90 -19.15 -22.29
N LEU A 851 19.29 -20.42 -22.11
CA LEU A 851 19.12 -21.18 -20.87
C LEU A 851 20.48 -21.72 -20.37
N PRO A 852 20.63 -21.92 -19.05
CA PRO A 852 21.79 -22.62 -18.51
C PRO A 852 21.85 -24.07 -19.01
N PRO A 853 23.05 -24.69 -19.03
CA PRO A 853 23.25 -26.10 -19.34
C PRO A 853 22.32 -27.03 -18.53
N ARG A 854 21.82 -28.10 -19.17
CA ARG A 854 20.80 -29.00 -18.57
C ARG A 854 21.28 -29.71 -17.29
N ASP A 855 22.57 -29.95 -17.16
CA ASP A 855 23.21 -30.52 -15.96
C ASP A 855 23.08 -29.61 -14.72
N GLN A 856 22.85 -28.31 -14.92
CA GLN A 856 22.66 -27.32 -13.84
C GLN A 856 21.19 -27.14 -13.44
N TRP A 857 20.24 -27.75 -14.16
CA TRP A 857 18.80 -27.57 -13.91
C TRP A 857 18.34 -28.11 -12.55
N PRO A 858 18.78 -29.29 -12.06
CA PRO A 858 18.33 -29.82 -10.77
C PRO A 858 18.62 -28.86 -9.61
N ASP A 859 19.83 -28.28 -9.59
CA ASP A 859 20.24 -27.33 -8.55
C ASP A 859 19.44 -26.04 -8.62
N LEU A 860 19.23 -25.49 -9.83
CA LEU A 860 18.42 -24.29 -10.05
C LEU A 860 16.94 -24.48 -9.67
N LEU A 861 16.38 -25.67 -9.91
CA LEU A 861 15.00 -26.00 -9.57
C LEU A 861 14.81 -26.29 -8.07
N SER A 862 15.89 -26.60 -7.34
CA SER A 862 15.88 -26.80 -5.88
C SER A 862 16.02 -25.49 -5.07
N ALA A 863 16.34 -24.38 -5.74
CA ALA A 863 16.48 -23.06 -5.10
C ALA A 863 15.12 -22.44 -4.71
N PRO A 864 15.07 -21.52 -3.73
CA PRO A 864 13.84 -20.85 -3.28
C PRO A 864 13.08 -20.14 -4.41
N ALA A 865 11.76 -19.96 -4.25
CA ALA A 865 10.93 -19.24 -5.21
C ALA A 865 11.42 -17.78 -5.40
N GLY A 866 11.71 -17.37 -6.65
CA GLY A 866 12.11 -16.01 -7.00
C GLY A 866 13.24 -15.87 -8.04
N ASP A 867 14.00 -16.91 -8.37
CA ASP A 867 15.04 -16.83 -9.42
C ASP A 867 14.43 -16.89 -10.84
N ALA A 868 14.65 -15.83 -11.64
CA ALA A 868 14.14 -15.69 -13.01
C ALA A 868 14.68 -16.77 -13.98
N ARG A 869 15.90 -17.29 -13.76
CA ARG A 869 16.46 -18.40 -14.55
C ARG A 869 15.75 -19.71 -14.21
N ALA A 870 15.48 -19.94 -12.93
CA ALA A 870 14.72 -21.12 -12.49
C ALA A 870 13.27 -21.09 -13.03
N ALA A 871 12.65 -19.92 -13.12
CA ALA A 871 11.32 -19.75 -13.73
C ALA A 871 11.32 -20.13 -15.23
N ARG A 872 12.32 -19.67 -16.00
CA ARG A 872 12.45 -20.03 -17.43
C ARG A 872 12.71 -21.52 -17.64
N VAL A 873 13.53 -22.14 -16.78
CA VAL A 873 13.78 -23.59 -16.82
C VAL A 873 12.50 -24.37 -16.54
N ARG A 874 11.68 -23.95 -15.55
CA ARG A 874 10.37 -24.56 -15.28
C ARG A 874 9.44 -24.47 -16.49
N ALA A 875 9.30 -23.28 -17.07
CA ALA A 875 8.44 -23.08 -18.23
C ALA A 875 8.86 -23.96 -19.41
N VAL A 876 10.16 -24.12 -19.69
CA VAL A 876 10.62 -25.02 -20.76
C VAL A 876 10.34 -26.49 -20.43
N ARG A 877 10.48 -26.92 -19.17
CA ARG A 877 10.10 -28.28 -18.77
C ARG A 877 8.61 -28.54 -18.94
N GLU A 878 7.76 -27.58 -18.58
CA GLU A 878 6.31 -27.68 -18.75
C GLU A 878 5.94 -27.86 -20.23
N LEU A 879 6.57 -27.12 -21.15
CA LEU A 879 6.40 -27.31 -22.58
C LEU A 879 6.82 -28.72 -23.07
N GLU A 880 7.92 -29.25 -22.53
CA GLU A 880 8.38 -30.62 -22.83
C GLU A 880 7.43 -31.68 -22.27
N GLU A 881 6.88 -31.46 -21.08
CA GLU A 881 5.90 -32.33 -20.42
C GLU A 881 4.56 -32.35 -21.16
N LEU A 882 4.20 -31.26 -21.85
CA LEU A 882 3.07 -31.21 -22.78
C LEU A 882 3.30 -31.99 -24.08
N GLY A 883 4.54 -32.45 -24.35
CA GLY A 883 4.91 -33.29 -25.50
C GLY A 883 5.67 -32.55 -26.61
N ALA A 884 5.85 -31.23 -26.50
CA ALA A 884 6.58 -30.45 -27.50
C ALA A 884 8.10 -30.67 -27.41
N ARG A 885 8.78 -30.65 -28.56
CA ARG A 885 10.24 -30.64 -28.63
C ARG A 885 10.74 -29.21 -28.52
N VAL A 886 11.36 -28.86 -27.40
CA VAL A 886 11.80 -27.47 -27.15
C VAL A 886 13.30 -27.31 -27.36
N ARG A 887 13.67 -26.34 -28.21
CA ARG A 887 15.06 -25.93 -28.45
C ARG A 887 15.20 -24.47 -28.08
N VAL A 888 15.97 -24.17 -27.03
CA VAL A 888 16.33 -22.78 -26.71
C VAL A 888 17.66 -22.42 -27.37
N VAL A 889 17.67 -21.32 -28.12
CA VAL A 889 18.85 -20.80 -28.83
C VAL A 889 19.20 -19.43 -28.26
N ALA A 890 20.45 -19.26 -27.82
CA ALA A 890 20.97 -17.99 -27.33
C ALA A 890 21.38 -17.12 -28.52
N ALA A 891 20.56 -16.14 -28.87
CA ALA A 891 20.82 -15.21 -29.96
C ALA A 891 19.99 -13.93 -29.82
N ASP A 892 20.55 -12.81 -30.25
CA ASP A 892 19.82 -11.56 -30.41
C ASP A 892 19.16 -11.54 -31.79
N ALA A 893 17.86 -11.26 -31.85
CA ALA A 893 17.13 -11.18 -33.12
C ALA A 893 17.52 -9.94 -33.93
N GLY A 894 18.04 -8.89 -33.28
CA GLY A 894 18.55 -7.70 -33.95
C GLY A 894 19.99 -7.84 -34.47
N ASP A 895 20.69 -8.94 -34.15
CA ASP A 895 22.04 -9.23 -34.65
C ASP A 895 21.95 -10.11 -35.92
N PRO A 896 22.44 -9.62 -37.07
CA PRO A 896 22.31 -10.33 -38.35
C PRO A 896 22.98 -11.69 -38.38
N ASP A 897 24.20 -11.79 -37.83
CA ASP A 897 24.99 -13.02 -37.85
C ASP A 897 24.40 -14.04 -36.88
N ALA A 898 23.99 -13.60 -35.69
CA ALA A 898 23.37 -14.46 -34.68
C ALA A 898 22.02 -15.00 -35.16
N LEU A 899 21.18 -14.16 -35.78
CA LEU A 899 19.87 -14.57 -36.30
C LEU A 899 20.02 -15.53 -37.48
N ALA A 900 20.93 -15.26 -38.42
CA ALA A 900 21.21 -16.17 -39.53
C ALA A 900 21.68 -17.55 -39.05
N ALA A 901 22.58 -17.59 -38.07
CA ALA A 901 23.03 -18.83 -37.45
C ALA A 901 21.88 -19.58 -36.76
N ALA A 902 21.01 -18.87 -36.05
CA ALA A 902 19.86 -19.48 -35.36
C ALA A 902 18.81 -20.03 -36.33
N VAL A 903 18.52 -19.34 -37.44
CA VAL A 903 17.63 -19.84 -38.51
C VAL A 903 18.23 -21.07 -39.18
N ALA A 904 19.53 -21.09 -39.41
CA ALA A 904 20.22 -22.28 -39.92
C ALA A 904 20.17 -23.48 -38.96
N ASP A 905 20.37 -23.25 -37.65
CA ASP A 905 20.23 -24.29 -36.61
C ASP A 905 18.80 -24.83 -36.56
N ALA A 906 17.79 -23.95 -36.62
CA ALA A 906 16.38 -24.32 -36.63
C ALA A 906 16.02 -25.25 -37.81
N ARG A 907 16.62 -25.02 -39.00
CA ARG A 907 16.45 -25.90 -40.17
C ARG A 907 17.16 -27.25 -40.02
N GLY A 908 18.34 -27.26 -39.39
CA GLY A 908 19.24 -28.42 -39.34
C GLY A 908 18.64 -29.68 -38.73
N GLY A 909 17.56 -29.57 -37.95
CA GLY A 909 16.84 -30.71 -37.36
C GLY A 909 15.67 -31.26 -38.19
N HIS A 910 15.01 -30.44 -39.03
CA HIS A 910 13.66 -30.73 -39.54
C HIS A 910 13.40 -30.30 -40.99
N GLY A 911 14.32 -29.57 -41.62
CA GLY A 911 14.32 -29.28 -43.06
C GLY A 911 13.67 -27.96 -43.51
N ARG A 912 12.73 -27.38 -42.74
CA ARG A 912 12.13 -26.05 -42.97
C ARG A 912 11.52 -25.46 -41.70
N ILE A 913 11.23 -24.16 -41.70
CA ILE A 913 10.44 -23.46 -40.66
C ILE A 913 8.99 -23.33 -41.13
N ASP A 914 8.03 -23.83 -40.35
CA ASP A 914 6.60 -23.84 -40.69
C ASP A 914 5.86 -22.59 -40.19
N GLY A 915 6.35 -21.90 -39.16
CA GLY A 915 5.74 -20.66 -38.69
C GLY A 915 6.67 -19.84 -37.78
N ILE A 916 6.44 -18.52 -37.76
CA ILE A 916 7.30 -17.58 -37.03
C ILE A 916 6.45 -16.67 -36.13
N VAL A 917 6.87 -16.52 -34.88
CA VAL A 917 6.32 -15.55 -33.93
C VAL A 917 7.44 -14.59 -33.54
N HIS A 918 7.36 -13.36 -34.06
CA HIS A 918 8.31 -12.31 -33.75
C HIS A 918 7.86 -11.51 -32.52
N ALA A 919 8.13 -12.05 -31.32
CA ALA A 919 7.83 -11.43 -30.02
C ALA A 919 9.04 -10.70 -29.39
N ALA A 920 10.15 -10.55 -30.11
CA ALA A 920 11.30 -9.80 -29.61
C ALA A 920 10.98 -8.29 -29.58
N GLY A 921 11.50 -7.63 -28.55
CA GLY A 921 11.33 -6.21 -28.37
C GLY A 921 12.10 -5.71 -27.16
N LEU A 922 12.45 -4.44 -27.20
CA LEU A 922 12.94 -3.67 -26.06
C LEU A 922 11.91 -2.58 -25.77
N PRO A 923 11.67 -2.24 -24.49
CA PRO A 923 10.84 -1.10 -24.18
C PRO A 923 11.53 0.18 -24.72
N GLY A 924 10.74 1.13 -25.19
CA GLY A 924 11.19 2.50 -25.34
C GLY A 924 11.52 3.13 -23.97
N GLY A 925 11.98 4.36 -23.96
CA GLY A 925 12.14 5.11 -22.71
C GLY A 925 12.94 6.40 -22.87
N SER A 926 12.61 7.41 -22.06
CA SER A 926 13.14 8.77 -22.15
C SER A 926 12.65 9.53 -23.40
N THR A 927 12.45 10.84 -23.28
CA THR A 927 12.05 11.69 -24.42
C THR A 927 13.21 11.89 -25.39
N VAL A 928 12.91 12.21 -26.64
CA VAL A 928 13.87 12.42 -27.74
C VAL A 928 15.04 13.34 -27.32
N MET A 929 14.73 14.38 -26.53
CA MET A 929 15.74 15.32 -26.02
C MET A 929 16.85 14.64 -25.22
N PHE A 930 16.51 13.64 -24.40
CA PHE A 930 17.43 12.96 -23.49
C PHE A 930 17.84 11.57 -23.96
N ARG A 931 17.25 11.07 -25.05
CA ARG A 931 17.60 9.79 -25.69
C ARG A 931 18.90 9.95 -26.47
N ASP A 932 19.76 8.93 -26.45
CA ASP A 932 20.90 8.82 -27.35
C ASP A 932 20.56 7.98 -28.59
N LEU A 933 21.36 8.10 -29.64
CA LEU A 933 21.07 7.42 -30.90
C LEU A 933 21.30 5.90 -30.79
N ALA A 934 22.21 5.44 -29.93
CA ALA A 934 22.52 4.01 -29.83
C ALA A 934 21.38 3.24 -29.15
N ASP A 935 20.79 3.82 -28.11
CA ASP A 935 19.61 3.29 -27.42
C ASP A 935 18.37 3.34 -28.32
N PHE A 936 18.20 4.42 -29.08
CA PHE A 936 17.14 4.55 -30.10
C PHE A 936 17.24 3.42 -31.14
N ASP A 937 18.43 3.25 -31.70
CA ASP A 937 18.71 2.25 -32.74
C ASP A 937 18.60 0.81 -32.22
N ALA A 938 18.96 0.54 -30.95
CA ALA A 938 18.79 -0.77 -30.34
C ALA A 938 17.31 -1.21 -30.30
N VAL A 939 16.40 -0.30 -29.97
CA VAL A 939 14.94 -0.57 -29.98
C VAL A 939 14.43 -0.81 -31.40
N VAL A 940 14.89 0.00 -32.37
CA VAL A 940 14.53 -0.16 -33.79
C VAL A 940 15.04 -1.49 -34.35
N ARG A 941 16.30 -1.87 -34.08
CA ARG A 941 16.90 -3.15 -34.50
C ARG A 941 16.16 -4.38 -34.01
N ALA A 942 15.69 -4.35 -32.76
CA ALA A 942 14.97 -5.48 -32.17
C ALA A 942 13.69 -5.87 -32.92
N LYS A 943 13.12 -4.95 -33.73
CA LYS A 943 11.88 -5.17 -34.49
C LYS A 943 12.05 -5.00 -35.99
N LEU A 944 12.51 -3.83 -36.44
CA LEU A 944 12.59 -3.50 -37.86
C LEU A 944 13.61 -4.38 -38.59
N HIS A 945 14.86 -4.39 -38.11
CA HIS A 945 15.93 -5.17 -38.74
C HIS A 945 15.68 -6.68 -38.57
N ALA A 946 15.23 -7.08 -37.37
CA ALA A 946 14.86 -8.47 -37.10
C ALA A 946 13.77 -9.00 -38.05
N ALA A 947 12.69 -8.24 -38.26
CA ALA A 947 11.61 -8.64 -39.18
C ALA A 947 12.08 -8.69 -40.64
N PHE A 948 12.88 -7.73 -41.10
CA PHE A 948 13.48 -7.76 -42.44
C PHE A 948 14.34 -9.01 -42.65
N LEU A 949 15.19 -9.35 -41.67
CA LEU A 949 16.04 -10.52 -41.72
C LEU A 949 15.24 -11.82 -41.66
N LEU A 950 14.21 -11.91 -40.81
CA LEU A 950 13.34 -13.08 -40.76
C LEU A 950 12.68 -13.34 -42.12
N ASP A 951 12.18 -12.31 -42.80
CA ASP A 951 11.64 -12.42 -44.15
C ASP A 951 12.69 -12.94 -45.15
N GLN A 952 13.84 -12.27 -45.23
CA GLN A 952 14.92 -12.63 -46.16
C GLN A 952 15.44 -14.05 -45.93
N LEU A 953 15.71 -14.40 -44.66
CA LEU A 953 16.32 -15.66 -44.30
C LEU A 953 15.36 -16.83 -44.44
N THR A 954 14.04 -16.63 -44.32
CA THR A 954 13.03 -17.71 -44.31
C THR A 954 12.14 -17.76 -45.56
N ARG A 955 12.36 -16.86 -46.53
CA ARG A 955 11.63 -16.80 -47.80
C ARG A 955 11.51 -18.15 -48.52
N ASP A 956 12.59 -18.92 -48.56
CA ASP A 956 12.62 -20.24 -49.21
C ASP A 956 11.90 -21.33 -48.39
N ASP A 957 11.76 -21.16 -47.07
CA ASP A 957 10.99 -22.09 -46.23
C ASP A 957 9.50 -21.98 -46.50
N ARG A 958 9.02 -20.81 -46.95
CA ARG A 958 7.60 -20.45 -47.10
C ARG A 958 6.78 -20.80 -45.87
N PRO A 959 7.03 -20.15 -44.71
CA PRO A 959 6.25 -20.39 -43.50
C PRO A 959 4.75 -20.27 -43.78
N ASP A 960 3.93 -21.02 -43.07
CA ASP A 960 2.47 -20.89 -43.17
C ASP A 960 2.03 -19.53 -42.63
N PHE A 961 2.73 -19.02 -41.61
CA PHE A 961 2.49 -17.70 -41.04
C PHE A 961 3.75 -17.02 -40.49
N VAL A 962 3.68 -15.69 -40.41
CA VAL A 962 4.58 -14.84 -39.63
C VAL A 962 3.72 -13.88 -38.81
N VAL A 963 3.81 -13.96 -37.48
CA VAL A 963 3.14 -13.02 -36.57
C VAL A 963 4.15 -12.02 -36.04
N HIS A 964 3.94 -10.74 -36.31
CA HIS A 964 4.69 -9.65 -35.71
C HIS A 964 3.96 -9.14 -34.46
N PHE A 965 4.62 -9.19 -33.31
CA PHE A 965 4.09 -8.57 -32.10
C PHE A 965 4.39 -7.07 -32.19
N SER A 966 3.39 -6.32 -32.62
CA SER A 966 3.38 -4.88 -32.64
C SER A 966 2.84 -4.32 -31.31
N SER A 967 2.53 -3.03 -31.27
CA SER A 967 2.08 -2.34 -30.08
C SER A 967 1.06 -1.26 -30.43
N VAL A 968 0.12 -1.01 -29.51
CA VAL A 968 -0.73 0.18 -29.52
C VAL A 968 0.02 1.48 -29.80
N ALA A 969 1.30 1.55 -29.42
CA ALA A 969 2.17 2.71 -29.64
C ALA A 969 2.39 3.07 -31.11
N SER A 970 2.12 2.19 -32.08
CA SER A 970 2.15 2.57 -33.52
C SER A 970 1.01 3.54 -33.89
N VAL A 971 -0.10 3.48 -33.15
CA VAL A 971 -1.29 4.32 -33.38
C VAL A 971 -1.40 5.42 -32.32
N PHE A 972 -1.28 5.04 -31.06
CA PHE A 972 -1.45 5.90 -29.89
C PHE A 972 -0.16 5.94 -29.04
N PRO A 973 0.95 6.53 -29.56
CA PRO A 973 2.21 6.58 -28.82
C PRO A 973 2.19 7.55 -27.63
N ALA A 974 2.77 7.13 -26.51
CA ALA A 974 3.04 8.01 -25.38
C ALA A 974 4.38 8.76 -25.56
N PRO A 975 4.57 9.92 -24.89
CA PRO A 975 5.88 10.53 -24.75
C PRO A 975 6.93 9.53 -24.25
N GLY A 976 8.12 9.56 -24.85
CA GLY A 976 9.23 8.66 -24.57
C GLY A 976 9.21 7.35 -25.36
N GLN A 977 8.32 7.20 -26.34
CA GLN A 977 8.18 6.00 -27.18
C GLN A 977 8.56 6.22 -28.65
N ALA A 978 9.39 7.21 -28.95
CA ALA A 978 9.76 7.59 -30.32
C ALA A 978 10.31 6.42 -31.16
N ASP A 979 11.32 5.71 -30.65
CA ASP A 979 11.94 4.53 -31.27
C ASP A 979 10.97 3.35 -31.33
N TYR A 980 10.24 3.11 -30.25
CA TYR A 980 9.29 2.01 -30.13
C TYR A 980 8.11 2.16 -31.10
N ALA A 981 7.55 3.36 -31.23
CA ALA A 981 6.49 3.67 -32.18
C ALA A 981 6.97 3.52 -33.63
N ALA A 982 8.17 4.02 -33.95
CA ALA A 982 8.78 3.85 -35.26
C ALA A 982 8.93 2.38 -35.65
N ALA A 983 9.47 1.58 -34.73
CA ALA A 983 9.76 0.18 -34.97
C ALA A 983 8.48 -0.67 -35.12
N ASN A 984 7.43 -0.38 -34.34
CA ASN A 984 6.14 -1.08 -34.44
C ASN A 984 5.33 -0.65 -35.67
N TYR A 985 5.34 0.64 -36.05
CA TYR A 985 4.68 1.10 -37.28
C TYR A 985 5.25 0.42 -38.53
N TYR A 986 6.56 0.16 -38.55
CA TYR A 986 7.18 -0.66 -39.59
C TYR A 986 6.58 -2.07 -39.67
N LEU A 987 6.41 -2.76 -38.54
CA LEU A 987 5.83 -4.11 -38.50
C LEU A 987 4.40 -4.13 -39.05
N ASP A 988 3.59 -3.14 -38.66
CA ASP A 988 2.20 -2.99 -39.15
C ASP A 988 2.18 -2.85 -40.67
N ASN A 989 3.08 -2.02 -41.20
CA ASN A 989 3.15 -1.71 -42.61
C ASN A 989 3.71 -2.87 -43.45
N VAL A 990 4.71 -3.60 -42.93
CA VAL A 990 5.22 -4.83 -43.56
C VAL A 990 4.10 -5.86 -43.71
N ALA A 991 3.34 -6.11 -42.65
CA ALA A 991 2.27 -7.10 -42.70
C ALA A 991 1.20 -6.75 -43.75
N ARG A 992 0.82 -5.47 -43.86
CA ARG A 992 -0.10 -4.98 -44.90
C ARG A 992 0.44 -5.12 -46.32
N SER A 993 1.73 -4.84 -46.52
CA SER A 993 2.38 -4.96 -47.83
C SER A 993 2.42 -6.41 -48.35
N GLN A 994 2.52 -7.38 -47.43
CA GLN A 994 2.61 -8.81 -47.75
C GLN A 994 1.26 -9.54 -47.73
N ALA A 995 0.16 -8.82 -47.47
CA ALA A 995 -1.17 -9.39 -47.40
C ALA A 995 -1.54 -10.17 -48.68
N GLY A 996 -2.25 -11.29 -48.54
CA GLY A 996 -2.68 -12.12 -49.67
C GLY A 996 -1.54 -12.90 -50.37
N GLY A 997 -0.32 -12.86 -49.83
CA GLY A 997 0.82 -13.68 -50.29
C GLY A 997 0.68 -15.17 -49.95
N SER A 998 1.73 -15.95 -50.26
CA SER A 998 1.77 -17.39 -49.94
C SER A 998 1.96 -17.70 -48.45
N THR A 999 2.45 -16.72 -47.69
CA THR A 999 2.66 -16.76 -46.25
C THR A 999 1.66 -15.80 -45.61
N HIS A 1000 0.94 -16.24 -44.57
CA HIS A 1000 0.05 -15.34 -43.82
C HIS A 1000 0.86 -14.45 -42.88
N VAL A 1001 1.03 -13.18 -43.23
CA VAL A 1001 1.76 -12.22 -42.39
C VAL A 1001 0.78 -11.30 -41.68
N ILE A 1002 0.84 -11.27 -40.36
CA ILE A 1002 -0.05 -10.47 -39.52
C ILE A 1002 0.72 -9.70 -38.44
N ALA A 1003 0.41 -8.42 -38.30
CA ALA A 1003 0.81 -7.60 -37.16
C ALA A 1003 -0.30 -7.53 -36.10
N LEU A 1004 0.06 -7.75 -34.84
CA LEU A 1004 -0.86 -7.67 -33.71
C LEU A 1004 -0.43 -6.54 -32.78
N ASP A 1005 -1.24 -5.48 -32.70
CA ASP A 1005 -0.93 -4.26 -31.95
C ASP A 1005 -1.46 -4.41 -30.54
N TRP A 1006 -0.60 -4.85 -29.62
CA TRP A 1006 -1.02 -5.16 -28.26
C TRP A 1006 -1.15 -3.91 -27.40
N VAL A 1007 -2.23 -3.82 -26.62
CA VAL A 1007 -2.26 -3.01 -25.39
C VAL A 1007 -1.50 -3.71 -24.27
N ALA A 1008 -1.37 -3.06 -23.11
CA ALA A 1008 -0.73 -3.67 -21.94
C ALA A 1008 -1.43 -4.97 -21.52
N TRP A 1009 -0.66 -6.03 -21.25
CA TRP A 1009 -1.18 -7.29 -20.72
C TRP A 1009 -1.27 -7.22 -19.20
N LYS A 1010 -2.34 -7.79 -18.62
CA LYS A 1010 -2.68 -7.61 -17.21
C LYS A 1010 -1.80 -8.42 -16.26
N GLU A 1011 -1.46 -9.66 -16.62
CA GLU A 1011 -0.76 -10.58 -15.72
C GLU A 1011 0.72 -10.79 -16.06
N ILE A 1012 1.13 -10.53 -17.30
CA ILE A 1012 2.47 -10.87 -17.81
C ILE A 1012 3.03 -9.80 -18.76
N GLY A 1013 4.33 -9.88 -19.04
CA GLY A 1013 4.99 -9.04 -20.05
C GLY A 1013 5.58 -7.75 -19.50
N MET A 1014 6.17 -6.94 -20.38
CA MET A 1014 6.96 -5.75 -20.00
C MET A 1014 6.15 -4.73 -19.18
N ALA A 1015 4.84 -4.63 -19.40
CA ALA A 1015 3.99 -3.72 -18.63
C ALA A 1015 3.92 -4.08 -17.14
N VAL A 1016 3.92 -5.37 -16.81
CA VAL A 1016 3.95 -5.83 -15.40
C VAL A 1016 5.33 -5.62 -14.80
N ASP A 1017 6.39 -5.95 -15.54
CA ASP A 1017 7.78 -5.78 -15.09
C ASP A 1017 8.12 -4.30 -14.77
N HIS A 1018 7.47 -3.35 -15.46
CA HIS A 1018 7.64 -1.91 -15.27
C HIS A 1018 6.50 -1.23 -14.47
N GLY A 1019 5.52 -1.98 -13.97
CA GLY A 1019 4.42 -1.43 -13.14
C GLY A 1019 3.41 -0.55 -13.89
N THR A 1020 3.23 -0.76 -15.20
CA THR A 1020 2.36 0.02 -16.09
C THR A 1020 1.16 -0.78 -16.63
N SER A 1021 0.79 -1.90 -16.00
CA SER A 1021 -0.31 -2.78 -16.41
C SER A 1021 -1.72 -2.33 -15.94
N GLY A 1022 -1.90 -1.04 -15.65
CA GLY A 1022 -3.20 -0.45 -15.28
C GLY A 1022 -4.06 -0.10 -16.50
N ASP A 1023 -5.36 0.06 -16.29
CA ASP A 1023 -6.27 0.53 -17.34
C ASP A 1023 -5.96 1.99 -17.72
N THR A 1024 -5.97 2.28 -19.02
CA THR A 1024 -5.73 3.64 -19.58
C THR A 1024 -6.93 4.04 -20.45
N MET A 1025 -6.69 4.57 -21.67
CA MET A 1025 -7.70 4.64 -22.73
C MET A 1025 -8.17 3.24 -23.15
N PHE A 1026 -7.33 2.22 -22.90
CA PHE A 1026 -7.62 0.81 -23.12
C PHE A 1026 -7.54 0.04 -21.81
N ARG A 1027 -8.38 -0.98 -21.65
CA ARG A 1027 -8.27 -1.90 -20.51
C ARG A 1027 -7.02 -2.78 -20.66
N ALA A 1028 -6.36 -3.10 -19.55
CA ALA A 1028 -5.29 -4.07 -19.53
C ALA A 1028 -5.82 -5.45 -19.94
N LEU A 1029 -5.23 -6.03 -20.98
CA LEU A 1029 -5.73 -7.22 -21.64
C LEU A 1029 -5.40 -8.47 -20.82
N PRO A 1030 -6.39 -9.26 -20.39
CA PRO A 1030 -6.13 -10.54 -19.74
C PRO A 1030 -5.41 -11.50 -20.69
N THR A 1031 -4.44 -12.27 -20.18
CA THR A 1031 -3.59 -13.19 -20.94
C THR A 1031 -4.40 -14.15 -21.81
N ARG A 1032 -5.51 -14.68 -21.26
CA ARG A 1032 -6.43 -15.57 -21.99
C ARG A 1032 -7.01 -14.89 -23.22
N VAL A 1033 -7.48 -13.66 -23.09
CA VAL A 1033 -8.09 -12.88 -24.19
C VAL A 1033 -7.05 -12.54 -25.24
N GLY A 1034 -5.83 -12.16 -24.82
CA GLY A 1034 -4.72 -11.92 -25.75
C GLY A 1034 -4.39 -13.15 -26.61
N LEU A 1035 -4.37 -14.35 -26.01
CA LEU A 1035 -4.17 -15.59 -26.76
C LEU A 1035 -5.34 -15.94 -27.70
N GLU A 1036 -6.57 -15.58 -27.34
CA GLU A 1036 -7.74 -15.74 -28.22
C GLU A 1036 -7.67 -14.82 -29.44
N VAL A 1037 -7.23 -13.56 -29.27
CA VAL A 1037 -7.00 -12.63 -30.38
C VAL A 1037 -5.87 -13.12 -31.29
N LEU A 1038 -4.79 -13.67 -30.73
CA LEU A 1038 -3.72 -14.29 -31.51
C LEU A 1038 -4.24 -15.46 -32.37
N ASP A 1039 -5.01 -16.37 -31.77
CA ASP A 1039 -5.61 -17.51 -32.50
C ASP A 1039 -6.55 -17.03 -33.60
N ALA A 1040 -7.39 -16.03 -33.32
CA ALA A 1040 -8.29 -15.44 -34.31
C ALA A 1040 -7.51 -14.79 -35.46
N GLY A 1041 -6.47 -14.01 -35.17
CA GLY A 1041 -5.62 -13.39 -36.16
C GLY A 1041 -4.93 -14.40 -37.09
N LEU A 1042 -4.36 -15.46 -36.51
CA LEU A 1042 -3.71 -16.56 -37.25
C LEU A 1042 -4.67 -17.34 -38.15
N ARG A 1043 -5.96 -17.36 -37.83
CA ARG A 1043 -7.01 -18.05 -38.60
C ARG A 1043 -7.78 -17.12 -39.54
N SER A 1044 -7.50 -15.82 -39.48
CA SER A 1044 -8.13 -14.81 -40.32
C SER A 1044 -7.32 -14.59 -41.61
N GLY A 1045 -7.92 -13.89 -42.57
CA GLY A 1045 -7.20 -13.35 -43.73
C GLY A 1045 -6.65 -11.93 -43.52
N ARG A 1046 -6.63 -11.42 -42.28
CA ARG A 1046 -6.25 -10.03 -41.99
C ARG A 1046 -4.74 -9.88 -41.86
N SER A 1047 -4.22 -8.79 -42.40
CA SER A 1047 -2.82 -8.38 -42.26
C SER A 1047 -2.52 -7.68 -40.93
N ARG A 1048 -3.55 -7.20 -40.22
CA ARG A 1048 -3.41 -6.46 -38.97
C ARG A 1048 -4.62 -6.66 -38.06
N LEU A 1049 -4.37 -6.68 -36.75
CA LEU A 1049 -5.38 -6.47 -35.71
C LEU A 1049 -4.80 -5.65 -34.56
N PHE A 1050 -5.54 -4.65 -34.12
CA PHE A 1050 -5.26 -3.95 -32.89
C PHE A 1050 -6.02 -4.63 -31.74
N ALA A 1051 -5.30 -5.07 -30.71
CA ALA A 1051 -5.79 -5.96 -29.67
C ALA A 1051 -5.88 -5.24 -28.32
N GLY A 1052 -7.10 -4.85 -27.95
CA GLY A 1052 -7.41 -4.17 -26.70
C GLY A 1052 -8.84 -3.65 -26.67
N GLU A 1053 -9.49 -3.71 -25.52
CA GLU A 1053 -10.81 -3.12 -25.29
C GLU A 1053 -10.67 -1.63 -24.98
N LEU A 1054 -11.45 -0.78 -25.64
CA LEU A 1054 -11.55 0.63 -25.30
C LEU A 1054 -12.23 0.81 -23.93
N HIS A 1055 -11.60 1.56 -23.03
CA HIS A 1055 -12.10 1.82 -21.70
C HIS A 1055 -13.03 3.04 -21.69
N TYR A 1056 -14.20 2.92 -22.33
CA TYR A 1056 -15.09 4.08 -22.57
C TYR A 1056 -15.54 4.80 -21.30
N ARG A 1057 -15.67 4.09 -20.17
CA ARG A 1057 -16.06 4.67 -18.87
C ARG A 1057 -14.88 5.26 -18.08
N GLY A 1058 -13.65 5.04 -18.54
CA GLY A 1058 -12.44 5.51 -17.90
C GLY A 1058 -12.24 7.01 -18.09
N GLU A 1059 -11.65 7.67 -17.09
CA GLU A 1059 -11.43 9.13 -17.11
C GLU A 1059 -10.53 9.58 -18.27
N LEU A 1060 -9.68 8.70 -18.78
CA LEU A 1060 -8.71 9.01 -19.84
C LEU A 1060 -9.25 8.83 -21.27
N ILE A 1061 -10.50 8.36 -21.46
CA ILE A 1061 -11.04 8.06 -22.80
C ILE A 1061 -10.99 9.27 -23.76
N HIS A 1062 -11.18 10.48 -23.24
CA HIS A 1062 -11.15 11.72 -24.00
C HIS A 1062 -9.81 11.98 -24.70
N LEU A 1063 -8.72 11.40 -24.19
CA LEU A 1063 -7.39 11.58 -24.76
C LEU A 1063 -7.27 10.97 -26.17
N LEU A 1064 -8.14 10.05 -26.58
CA LEU A 1064 -8.15 9.49 -27.94
C LEU A 1064 -8.23 10.59 -29.01
N ARG A 1065 -8.98 11.67 -28.75
CA ARG A 1065 -9.14 12.81 -29.66
C ARG A 1065 -7.89 13.69 -29.79
N SER A 1066 -6.91 13.52 -28.89
CA SER A 1066 -5.65 14.26 -28.91
C SER A 1066 -4.57 13.62 -29.80
N TYR A 1067 -4.83 12.45 -30.36
CA TYR A 1067 -3.87 11.73 -31.22
C TYR A 1067 -4.10 12.03 -32.70
N ASP A 1068 -3.03 11.89 -33.48
CA ASP A 1068 -3.00 12.13 -34.93
C ASP A 1068 -3.64 10.97 -35.73
N VAL A 1069 -4.78 10.48 -35.26
CA VAL A 1069 -5.61 9.44 -35.90
C VAL A 1069 -7.08 9.81 -35.71
N ARG A 1070 -7.89 9.71 -36.76
CA ARG A 1070 -9.34 9.98 -36.64
C ARG A 1070 -10.04 8.77 -36.05
N LEU A 1071 -11.10 9.00 -35.28
CA LEU A 1071 -11.97 7.92 -34.79
C LEU A 1071 -13.08 7.66 -35.81
N SER A 1072 -13.49 6.40 -35.94
CA SER A 1072 -14.71 6.08 -36.68
C SER A 1072 -15.93 6.76 -36.04
N ALA A 1073 -16.97 7.00 -36.84
CA ALA A 1073 -18.21 7.61 -36.34
C ALA A 1073 -18.84 6.80 -35.18
N GLU A 1074 -18.63 5.49 -35.15
CA GLU A 1074 -19.10 4.61 -34.08
C GLU A 1074 -18.35 4.85 -32.77
N ILE A 1075 -17.00 4.82 -32.82
CA ILE A 1075 -16.17 5.04 -31.64
C ILE A 1075 -16.40 6.45 -31.10
N ASP A 1076 -16.42 7.46 -31.98
CA ASP A 1076 -16.58 8.86 -31.59
C ASP A 1076 -17.93 9.11 -30.89
N ALA A 1077 -19.02 8.49 -31.38
CA ALA A 1077 -20.33 8.58 -30.75
C ALA A 1077 -20.38 7.89 -29.36
N LYS A 1078 -19.65 6.79 -29.16
CA LYS A 1078 -19.52 6.12 -27.85
C LYS A 1078 -18.72 6.98 -26.87
N VAL A 1079 -17.60 7.57 -27.31
CA VAL A 1079 -16.79 8.49 -26.51
C VAL A 1079 -17.61 9.72 -26.09
N ASP A 1080 -18.36 10.34 -26.99
CA ASP A 1080 -19.22 11.49 -26.64
C ASP A 1080 -20.28 11.14 -25.60
N ARG A 1081 -20.93 9.98 -25.76
CA ARG A 1081 -21.95 9.52 -24.81
C ARG A 1081 -21.37 9.35 -23.41
N GLU A 1082 -20.22 8.70 -23.29
CA GLU A 1082 -19.59 8.46 -21.99
C GLU A 1082 -18.98 9.72 -21.39
N MET A 1083 -18.50 10.66 -22.21
CA MET A 1083 -18.07 11.98 -21.74
C MET A 1083 -19.24 12.80 -21.17
N GLN A 1084 -20.39 12.80 -21.85
CA GLN A 1084 -21.61 13.41 -21.31
C GLN A 1084 -22.07 12.73 -20.02
N ALA A 1085 -21.97 11.40 -19.96
CA ALA A 1085 -22.27 10.64 -18.75
C ALA A 1085 -21.26 10.92 -17.61
N LEU A 1086 -19.97 11.10 -17.90
CA LEU A 1086 -18.96 11.49 -16.93
C LEU A 1086 -19.20 12.91 -16.40
N GLU A 1087 -19.46 13.88 -17.26
CA GLU A 1087 -19.86 15.23 -16.84
C GLU A 1087 -21.11 15.19 -15.96
N GLN A 1088 -22.11 14.38 -16.33
CA GLN A 1088 -23.32 14.20 -15.54
C GLN A 1088 -23.01 13.55 -14.18
N ARG A 1089 -22.14 12.52 -14.13
CA ARG A 1089 -21.69 11.88 -12.88
C ARG A 1089 -20.94 12.85 -11.99
N LEU A 1090 -20.02 13.66 -12.55
CA LEU A 1090 -19.27 14.68 -11.81
C LEU A 1090 -20.21 15.76 -11.26
N ARG A 1091 -21.18 16.23 -12.07
CA ARG A 1091 -22.23 17.15 -11.59
C ARG A 1091 -23.07 16.53 -10.48
N GLN A 1092 -23.52 15.28 -10.65
CA GLN A 1092 -24.27 14.56 -9.62
C GLN A 1092 -23.45 14.32 -8.34
N ALA A 1093 -22.15 14.05 -8.46
CA ALA A 1093 -21.25 13.90 -7.32
C ALA A 1093 -21.07 15.24 -6.59
N ALA A 1094 -20.88 16.34 -7.32
CA ALA A 1094 -20.82 17.69 -6.75
C ALA A 1094 -22.15 18.08 -6.08
N ASP A 1095 -23.29 17.79 -6.72
CA ASP A 1095 -24.62 18.00 -6.15
C ASP A 1095 -24.84 17.16 -4.89
N LYS A 1096 -24.37 15.91 -4.88
CA LYS A 1096 -24.41 15.04 -3.71
C LYS A 1096 -23.54 15.59 -2.58
N ILE A 1097 -22.33 16.08 -2.87
CA ILE A 1097 -21.46 16.72 -1.87
C ILE A 1097 -22.15 17.95 -1.29
N ARG A 1098 -22.67 18.84 -2.14
CA ARG A 1098 -23.44 20.03 -1.72
C ARG A 1098 -24.63 19.65 -0.84
N ALA A 1099 -25.45 18.71 -1.27
CA ALA A 1099 -26.60 18.22 -0.50
C ALA A 1099 -26.18 17.57 0.83
N THR A 1100 -25.04 16.88 0.85
CA THR A 1100 -24.50 16.26 2.07
C THR A 1100 -24.02 17.33 3.05
N VAL A 1101 -23.32 18.37 2.58
CA VAL A 1101 -22.89 19.52 3.39
C VAL A 1101 -24.12 20.27 3.93
N ASP A 1102 -25.09 20.57 3.08
CA ASP A 1102 -26.31 21.31 3.47
C ASP A 1102 -27.15 20.54 4.51
N ALA A 1103 -27.10 19.20 4.49
CA ALA A 1103 -27.79 18.36 5.45
C ALA A 1103 -27.07 18.28 6.83
N VAL A 1104 -25.84 18.76 6.94
CA VAL A 1104 -25.09 18.76 8.21
C VAL A 1104 -25.65 19.85 9.11
N GLY A 1105 -26.21 19.45 10.25
CA GLY A 1105 -26.59 20.37 11.32
C GLY A 1105 -25.39 20.68 12.21
N VAL A 1106 -25.04 21.97 12.30
CA VAL A 1106 -23.98 22.46 13.20
C VAL A 1106 -24.42 23.76 13.88
N GLU A 1107 -24.22 23.84 15.19
CA GLU A 1107 -24.42 25.08 15.97
C GLU A 1107 -23.09 25.85 16.05
N LEU A 1108 -23.14 27.18 15.91
CA LEU A 1108 -21.96 28.04 15.97
C LEU A 1108 -21.87 28.81 17.30
N GLU A 1109 -20.69 28.79 17.91
CA GLU A 1109 -20.33 29.55 19.11
C GLU A 1109 -19.10 30.45 18.84
N GLY A 1110 -18.66 31.21 19.85
CA GLY A 1110 -17.51 32.13 19.75
C GLY A 1110 -17.90 33.61 19.68
N ARG A 1111 -19.14 33.94 19.27
CA ARG A 1111 -19.68 35.32 19.29
C ARG A 1111 -20.90 35.47 20.22
N PRO A 1112 -20.85 36.35 21.24
CA PRO A 1112 -21.93 36.52 22.22
C PRO A 1112 -23.26 37.04 21.65
N ASP A 1113 -23.24 37.66 20.47
CA ASP A 1113 -24.41 38.22 19.79
C ASP A 1113 -25.06 37.25 18.78
N GLY A 1114 -24.41 36.10 18.49
CA GLY A 1114 -24.92 35.05 17.60
C GLY A 1114 -24.97 35.44 16.12
N GLY A 1115 -24.27 36.51 15.72
CA GLY A 1115 -24.23 36.98 14.32
C GLY A 1115 -23.20 36.21 13.49
N TYR A 1116 -23.66 35.29 12.63
CA TYR A 1116 -22.83 34.54 11.69
C TYR A 1116 -23.35 34.65 10.25
N THR A 1117 -22.44 34.83 9.29
CA THR A 1117 -22.74 34.91 7.85
C THR A 1117 -23.16 33.53 7.30
N ASP A 1118 -23.77 33.51 6.10
CA ASP A 1118 -24.14 32.25 5.45
C ASP A 1118 -22.90 31.46 4.99
N VAL A 1119 -21.81 32.14 4.66
CA VAL A 1119 -20.51 31.50 4.34
C VAL A 1119 -19.89 30.89 5.60
N GLU A 1120 -19.88 31.60 6.73
CA GLU A 1120 -19.42 31.03 8.01
C GLU A 1120 -20.20 29.76 8.39
N ARG A 1121 -21.53 29.76 8.20
CA ARG A 1121 -22.36 28.56 8.45
C ARG A 1121 -22.00 27.40 7.52
N SER A 1122 -21.82 27.65 6.23
CA SER A 1122 -21.52 26.59 5.25
C SER A 1122 -20.09 26.06 5.36
N VAL A 1123 -19.12 26.91 5.70
CA VAL A 1123 -17.75 26.48 6.08
C VAL A 1123 -17.81 25.62 7.35
N ALA A 1124 -18.57 26.04 8.36
CA ALA A 1124 -18.77 25.24 9.56
C ALA A 1124 -19.41 23.89 9.27
N GLN A 1125 -20.36 23.82 8.33
CA GLN A 1125 -20.94 22.55 7.87
C GLN A 1125 -19.90 21.65 7.18
N CYS A 1126 -19.01 22.21 6.37
CA CYS A 1126 -17.91 21.47 5.74
C CYS A 1126 -16.97 20.87 6.80
N LEU A 1127 -16.58 21.66 7.81
CA LEU A 1127 -15.74 21.21 8.91
C LEU A 1127 -16.47 20.19 9.81
N ALA A 1128 -17.75 20.41 10.10
CA ALA A 1128 -18.56 19.48 10.88
C ALA A 1128 -18.77 18.15 10.13
N LEU A 1129 -18.88 18.15 8.80
CA LEU A 1129 -18.90 16.94 7.99
C LEU A 1129 -17.59 16.14 8.13
N ALA A 1130 -16.47 16.84 8.13
CA ALA A 1130 -15.14 16.25 8.22
C ALA A 1130 -14.76 15.76 9.63
N PHE A 1131 -15.19 16.48 10.67
CA PHE A 1131 -14.78 16.22 12.06
C PHE A 1131 -15.86 15.55 12.92
N GLY A 1132 -17.13 15.67 12.53
CA GLY A 1132 -18.28 15.09 13.25
C GLY A 1132 -18.70 15.87 14.50
N TYR A 1133 -18.35 17.16 14.60
CA TYR A 1133 -18.76 18.01 15.73
C TYR A 1133 -20.20 18.54 15.55
N PRO A 1134 -21.05 18.47 16.59
CA PRO A 1134 -22.41 19.05 16.54
C PRO A 1134 -22.41 20.58 16.77
N THR A 1135 -21.34 21.10 17.38
CA THR A 1135 -21.16 22.53 17.69
C THR A 1135 -19.70 22.91 17.39
N LEU A 1136 -19.48 24.05 16.75
CA LEU A 1136 -18.14 24.58 16.43
C LEU A 1136 -18.00 26.02 16.91
N ASP A 1137 -16.87 26.32 17.55
CA ASP A 1137 -16.46 27.70 17.83
C ASP A 1137 -15.85 28.29 16.56
N VAL A 1138 -16.34 29.45 16.12
CA VAL A 1138 -15.86 30.08 14.87
C VAL A 1138 -14.39 30.49 14.92
N GLU A 1139 -13.84 30.67 16.12
CA GLU A 1139 -12.45 31.04 16.36
C GLU A 1139 -11.55 29.82 16.65
N ALA A 1140 -12.09 28.60 16.63
CA ALA A 1140 -11.29 27.40 16.84
C ALA A 1140 -10.36 27.15 15.65
N ASP A 1141 -9.07 26.98 15.95
CA ASP A 1141 -8.06 26.60 14.96
C ASP A 1141 -8.30 25.16 14.45
N PHE A 1142 -8.15 24.96 13.14
CA PHE A 1142 -8.29 23.69 12.46
C PHE A 1142 -7.54 22.52 13.13
N PHE A 1143 -6.32 22.75 13.61
CA PHE A 1143 -5.51 21.71 14.27
C PHE A 1143 -5.98 21.45 15.71
N ASP A 1144 -6.49 22.46 16.40
CA ASP A 1144 -7.10 22.31 17.73
C ASP A 1144 -8.42 21.52 17.65
N LEU A 1145 -9.11 21.57 16.51
CA LEU A 1145 -10.24 20.68 16.17
C LEU A 1145 -9.80 19.26 15.77
N GLY A 1146 -8.52 18.93 15.86
CA GLY A 1146 -7.96 17.64 15.51
C GLY A 1146 -7.72 17.44 14.01
N GLY A 1147 -7.67 18.52 13.22
CA GLY A 1147 -7.31 18.46 11.82
C GLY A 1147 -5.86 18.02 11.59
N ASP A 1148 -5.60 17.34 10.47
CA ASP A 1148 -4.26 16.95 10.02
C ASP A 1148 -4.07 17.25 8.53
N SER A 1149 -2.86 17.06 8.01
CA SER A 1149 -2.53 17.37 6.62
C SER A 1149 -3.29 16.52 5.60
N ILE A 1150 -3.79 15.34 5.99
CA ILE A 1150 -4.59 14.47 5.10
C ILE A 1150 -6.04 14.96 5.09
N MET A 1151 -6.59 15.34 6.25
CA MET A 1151 -7.93 15.92 6.35
C MET A 1151 -8.04 17.26 5.64
N ALA A 1152 -6.97 18.05 5.64
CA ALA A 1152 -6.93 19.35 4.97
C ALA A 1152 -7.34 19.28 3.49
N ALA A 1153 -6.88 18.26 2.75
CA ALA A 1153 -7.24 18.07 1.34
C ALA A 1153 -8.74 17.77 1.15
N SER A 1154 -9.30 16.93 2.01
CA SER A 1154 -10.73 16.59 1.97
C SER A 1154 -11.61 17.79 2.32
N VAL A 1155 -11.21 18.59 3.30
CA VAL A 1155 -11.94 19.80 3.73
C VAL A 1155 -11.86 20.86 2.64
N ALA A 1156 -10.67 21.15 2.11
CA ALA A 1156 -10.47 22.12 1.03
C ALA A 1156 -11.31 21.76 -0.20
N ASN A 1157 -11.30 20.49 -0.62
CA ASN A 1157 -12.15 20.02 -1.73
C ASN A 1157 -13.65 20.19 -1.45
N THR A 1158 -14.09 19.94 -0.21
CA THR A 1158 -15.50 20.11 0.16
C THR A 1158 -15.91 21.58 0.11
N ILE A 1159 -15.05 22.49 0.58
CA ILE A 1159 -15.24 23.94 0.50
C ILE A 1159 -15.29 24.39 -0.96
N ALA A 1160 -14.31 23.98 -1.78
CA ALA A 1160 -14.24 24.30 -3.21
C ALA A 1160 -15.53 23.88 -3.94
N VAL A 1161 -15.99 22.64 -3.74
CA VAL A 1161 -17.22 22.11 -4.38
C VAL A 1161 -18.49 22.79 -3.84
N ARG A 1162 -18.52 23.15 -2.55
CA ARG A 1162 -19.70 23.78 -1.92
C ARG A 1162 -19.91 25.21 -2.40
N HIS A 1163 -18.83 25.93 -2.65
CA HIS A 1163 -18.84 27.34 -3.01
C HIS A 1163 -18.54 27.61 -4.49
N ASP A 1164 -18.21 26.57 -5.27
CA ASP A 1164 -17.85 26.65 -6.69
C ASP A 1164 -16.64 27.58 -6.93
N VAL A 1165 -15.63 27.50 -6.05
CA VAL A 1165 -14.40 28.30 -6.08
C VAL A 1165 -13.16 27.40 -6.20
N GLN A 1166 -12.04 27.96 -6.65
CA GLN A 1166 -10.74 27.31 -6.51
C GLN A 1166 -10.23 27.54 -5.08
N TYR A 1167 -10.27 26.50 -4.24
CA TYR A 1167 -9.80 26.55 -2.85
C TYR A 1167 -8.99 25.27 -2.56
N ASP A 1168 -7.75 25.42 -2.12
CA ASP A 1168 -6.83 24.31 -1.94
C ASP A 1168 -6.30 24.15 -0.50
N VAL A 1169 -5.38 23.21 -0.30
CA VAL A 1169 -4.79 22.93 1.01
C VAL A 1169 -3.94 24.08 1.52
N ALA A 1170 -3.24 24.79 0.63
CA ALA A 1170 -2.41 25.92 1.02
C ALA A 1170 -3.28 27.06 1.57
N ASP A 1171 -4.45 27.29 0.96
CA ASP A 1171 -5.44 28.27 1.45
C ASP A 1171 -5.92 27.91 2.87
N LEU A 1172 -6.32 26.65 3.10
CA LEU A 1172 -6.75 26.17 4.42
C LEU A 1172 -5.65 26.23 5.50
N LEU A 1173 -4.38 26.12 5.10
CA LEU A 1173 -3.27 26.19 6.06
C LEU A 1173 -2.90 27.64 6.43
N ALA A 1174 -3.27 28.60 5.57
CA ALA A 1174 -3.13 30.02 5.83
C ALA A 1174 -4.26 30.54 6.74
N ASP A 1175 -5.50 30.14 6.44
CA ASP A 1175 -6.72 30.55 7.16
C ASP A 1175 -7.26 29.37 7.97
N ARG A 1176 -7.14 29.43 9.30
CA ARG A 1176 -7.29 28.24 10.15
C ARG A 1176 -8.56 28.21 10.98
N THR A 1177 -9.24 29.34 11.10
CA THR A 1177 -10.52 29.43 11.81
C THR A 1177 -11.69 29.47 10.82
N VAL A 1178 -12.89 29.13 11.28
CA VAL A 1178 -14.11 29.20 10.44
C VAL A 1178 -14.28 30.61 9.87
N ALA A 1179 -14.00 31.63 10.68
CA ALA A 1179 -14.13 33.03 10.29
C ALA A 1179 -13.10 33.43 9.21
N GLU A 1180 -11.84 33.03 9.36
CA GLU A 1180 -10.78 33.32 8.37
C GLU A 1180 -11.06 32.62 7.04
N ILE A 1181 -11.43 31.33 7.09
CA ILE A 1181 -11.77 30.53 5.90
C ILE A 1181 -12.96 31.15 5.17
N ALA A 1182 -14.02 31.53 5.90
CA ALA A 1182 -15.21 32.14 5.31
C ALA A 1182 -14.88 33.47 4.61
N TYR A 1183 -14.05 34.31 5.23
CA TYR A 1183 -13.61 35.57 4.63
C TYR A 1183 -12.85 35.34 3.30
N HIS A 1184 -11.93 34.37 3.26
CA HIS A 1184 -11.21 34.05 2.03
C HIS A 1184 -12.13 33.49 0.94
N VAL A 1185 -13.08 32.61 1.31
CA VAL A 1185 -14.08 32.09 0.37
C VAL A 1185 -14.93 33.23 -0.21
N GLU A 1186 -15.35 34.20 0.61
CA GLU A 1186 -16.10 35.38 0.14
C GLU A 1186 -15.29 36.21 -0.88
N ASP A 1187 -14.00 36.41 -0.63
CA ASP A 1187 -13.09 37.10 -1.56
C ASP A 1187 -12.94 36.34 -2.90
N LEU A 1188 -12.85 35.00 -2.86
CA LEU A 1188 -12.76 34.16 -4.07
C LEU A 1188 -14.05 34.18 -4.89
N VAL A 1189 -15.21 34.13 -4.23
CA VAL A 1189 -16.52 34.24 -4.91
C VAL A 1189 -16.64 35.61 -5.58
N ALA A 1190 -16.30 36.68 -4.88
CA ALA A 1190 -16.35 38.04 -5.44
C ALA A 1190 -15.41 38.20 -6.65
N PHE A 1191 -14.23 37.55 -6.63
CA PHE A 1191 -13.31 37.54 -7.76
C PHE A 1191 -13.85 36.75 -8.96
N ALA A 1192 -14.43 35.57 -8.73
CA ALA A 1192 -15.04 34.76 -9.78
C ALA A 1192 -16.21 35.50 -10.46
N ASP A 1193 -17.06 36.15 -9.67
CA ASP A 1193 -18.19 36.96 -10.16
C ASP A 1193 -17.72 38.20 -10.95
N ALA A 1194 -16.54 38.76 -10.64
CA ALA A 1194 -15.96 39.88 -11.37
C ALA A 1194 -15.26 39.46 -12.68
N ALA A 1195 -14.88 38.19 -12.81
CA ALA A 1195 -14.21 37.62 -13.98
C ALA A 1195 -15.19 37.02 -15.02
N ALA A 1196 -16.40 36.64 -14.59
CA ALA A 1196 -17.52 36.21 -15.43
C ALA A 1196 -18.26 37.40 -16.06
#